data_AF-A0A413QZG4-F1
#
_entry.id   AF-A0A413QZG4-F1
#
_cell.length_a   1.000
_cell.length_b   1.000
_cell.length_c   1.000
_cell.angle_alpha   90.00
_cell.angle_beta   90.00
_cell.angle_gamma   90.00
#
_symmetry.space_group_name_H-M   'P 1'
#
loop_
_entity.id
_entity.type
_entity.pdbx_description
1 polymer ?
#
loop_
_entity_poly.entity_id
_entity_poly.type
_entity_poly.pdbx_seq_one_letter_code
_entity_poly.pdbx_strand_id
1 'polypeptide(L)'
;MDVVLKQDLVPEELPSLQEIQSKAETESRDIRVGTTLFMRTHHVCSEGEYKRRMMKKKKVMHHTAIGWNSFEESAKNFRYIYKQLTERGVVLDRFGMCLDWIMGVPEDMRDRVTPGTGLILNSEEEWRACGQIVPIQPHFGDHMIGSLNSTENVKLALKAGATTIGNIAQYYTYEYPGGLMSKKDRVINMAVAIGIMARFNDHDTLIHSNLDDGFGAMFHDLANLTGWAILERYIVEDLLGAHLSHCFGNLFTDPIMRIVFLMAMDEINTKHSLGSMIYGSTTDYTGDYDRNYGSLSSFVLADTCGQLLFPTGHAVTPIPITEAVRIPSPDEIIQVHVTANMLEEKAKHYAPFLNMEKMTAIKDRLVAGGGLFFERVMNGMDDIGVDTRNPCELFMALKAMGPAQLESRYGAGKEDSQAMRGRIPIQPTDIVWTINHRKDVICQRIKNLEHSLEGVPAVVASTDVHEFGKEIVKSVLEKAGMTIFDLGANVEPDEIADTLIETDAKFILLSTFNGIALTYAKKLQDVLKKRQIQAHVIMGGLLNENIAGSDLPVEVSDDLTKRGIICSKSADELVDIIKAKLNTTGGQTMSTVSIIKVQDNTEQAIAKAVRQAVEAIGGLEDIIKPGFHVLINPNLVAKGQDRFSGAVTRYEVCKAIADMVKELGADPVIAESSAAGVDTEEVIRFAEYDKLREQGYTVLDLKKEKTVKIPAPEGHIIKELWTWEPVAKADAIISVPVMKTHDQTEVTLGIKNLKGLIQDGEKKQFHKLGVFGGVVDLNQAIPRVLTIVDGITGQEGLGPIFGEPVHMNLVIASKDCVAADAVTSAVMGYDPEEVRTTVEAHERGLGEMDLQKIDIKGEPIDTVKRRFKRATEVKIEGVPPFTIIEDAKACTGCKATLISAIMDMKAEHIEYLLEGKTIVLGPVTEDRIPQDVKPEDLIFMGACTAKLWSKGTPCKGCPPNNSWLIQAVAGDRMQIGRRYAQNEKE
;
A
#
# COMPACT_ATOMS: atom_id res chain seq x y z
N MET A 1 -9.42 -2.91 -27.21
CA MET A 1 -8.07 -2.31 -27.12
C MET A 1 -8.20 -0.91 -27.64
N ASP A 2 -7.76 0.06 -26.85
CA ASP A 2 -7.74 1.46 -27.27
C ASP A 2 -6.88 1.66 -28.52
N VAL A 3 -7.31 2.60 -29.35
CA VAL A 3 -6.61 3.00 -30.57
C VAL A 3 -5.35 3.75 -30.14
N VAL A 4 -4.18 3.21 -30.49
CA VAL A 4 -2.88 3.85 -30.26
C VAL A 4 -2.51 4.63 -31.52
N LEU A 5 -2.28 5.93 -31.39
CA LEU A 5 -1.87 6.81 -32.47
C LEU A 5 -0.38 7.13 -32.34
N LYS A 6 0.27 7.51 -33.46
CA LYS A 6 1.66 8.01 -33.46
C LYS A 6 1.89 9.04 -32.35
N GLN A 7 0.95 9.98 -32.20
CA GLN A 7 1.07 11.13 -31.29
C GLN A 7 1.17 10.69 -29.81
N ASP A 8 0.60 9.52 -29.48
CA ASP A 8 0.65 8.96 -28.13
C ASP A 8 2.04 8.37 -27.81
N LEU A 9 2.76 7.94 -28.85
CA LEU A 9 4.06 7.26 -28.73
C LEU A 9 5.25 8.19 -29.01
N VAL A 10 5.09 9.08 -29.98
CA VAL A 10 6.09 10.03 -30.47
C VAL A 10 5.43 11.42 -30.53
N PRO A 11 5.33 12.12 -29.40
CA PRO A 11 4.61 13.39 -29.31
C PRO A 11 5.38 14.59 -29.89
N GLU A 12 6.66 14.42 -30.20
CA GLU A 12 7.57 15.49 -30.61
C GLU A 12 8.20 15.21 -31.98
N GLU A 13 8.49 16.26 -32.75
CA GLU A 13 9.30 16.12 -33.98
C GLU A 13 10.74 15.73 -33.63
N LEU A 14 11.24 14.69 -34.29
CA LEU A 14 12.58 14.13 -34.09
C LEU A 14 13.45 14.35 -35.34
N PRO A 15 14.78 14.48 -35.17
CA PRO A 15 15.68 14.62 -36.31
C PRO A 15 15.63 13.39 -37.23
N SER A 16 15.88 13.64 -38.50
CA SER A 16 16.08 12.60 -39.52
C SER A 16 17.35 11.78 -39.26
N LEU A 17 17.42 10.60 -39.89
CA LEU A 17 18.63 9.78 -39.87
C LEU A 17 19.86 10.54 -40.39
N GLN A 18 19.72 11.35 -41.45
CA GLN A 18 20.83 12.15 -41.98
C GLN A 18 21.34 13.19 -40.98
N GLU A 19 20.44 13.84 -40.23
CA GLU A 19 20.83 14.82 -39.20
C GLU A 19 21.57 14.15 -38.04
N ILE A 20 21.11 12.98 -37.58
CA ILE A 20 21.82 12.19 -36.56
C ILE A 20 23.23 11.81 -37.04
N GLN A 21 23.35 11.29 -38.28
CA GLN A 21 24.63 10.91 -38.87
C GLN A 21 25.57 12.11 -39.02
N SER A 22 25.07 13.26 -39.48
CA SER A 22 25.85 14.50 -39.60
C SER A 22 26.36 15.00 -38.25
N LYS A 23 25.54 14.88 -37.20
CA LYS A 23 25.93 15.27 -35.84
C LYS A 23 26.99 14.32 -35.27
N ALA A 24 26.80 13.01 -35.44
CA ALA A 24 27.79 12.01 -35.05
C ALA A 24 29.13 12.20 -35.76
N GLU A 25 29.12 12.50 -37.06
CA GLU A 25 30.34 12.83 -37.81
C GLU A 25 31.05 14.03 -37.18
N THR A 26 30.32 15.09 -36.87
CA THR A 26 30.87 16.31 -36.27
C THR A 26 31.49 16.04 -34.89
N GLU A 27 30.77 15.34 -34.01
CA GLU A 27 31.22 15.01 -32.65
C GLU A 27 32.42 14.03 -32.63
N SER A 28 32.61 13.26 -33.70
CA SER A 28 33.67 12.25 -33.79
C SER A 28 35.04 12.75 -34.25
N ARG A 29 35.14 13.96 -34.81
CA ARG A 29 36.35 14.46 -35.52
C ARG A 29 37.62 14.45 -34.68
N ASP A 30 37.49 14.82 -33.40
CA ASP A 30 38.61 14.97 -32.47
C ASP A 30 38.87 13.71 -31.64
N ILE A 31 38.15 12.62 -31.92
CA ILE A 31 38.32 11.36 -31.19
C ILE A 31 39.43 10.54 -31.86
N ARG A 32 40.33 10.00 -31.03
CA ARG A 32 41.27 8.95 -31.40
C ARG A 32 41.14 7.83 -30.37
N VAL A 33 40.96 6.60 -30.82
CA VAL A 33 40.83 5.44 -29.93
C VAL A 33 42.16 5.25 -29.19
N GLY A 34 42.09 5.21 -27.86
CA GLY A 34 43.26 5.04 -27.00
C GLY A 34 43.87 3.64 -27.12
N THR A 35 45.15 3.49 -26.74
CA THR A 35 45.81 2.18 -26.67
C THR A 35 45.91 1.72 -25.23
N THR A 36 45.28 0.59 -24.90
CA THR A 36 45.30 0.01 -23.54
C THR A 36 46.58 -0.78 -23.27
N LEU A 37 46.87 -1.04 -22.00
CA LEU A 37 47.95 -1.93 -21.59
C LEU A 37 47.72 -3.36 -22.11
N PHE A 38 46.47 -3.82 -22.11
CA PHE A 38 46.04 -5.09 -22.69
C PHE A 38 46.48 -5.24 -24.16
N MET A 39 46.18 -4.23 -24.99
CA MET A 39 46.55 -4.25 -26.42
C MET A 39 48.06 -4.35 -26.62
N ARG A 40 48.85 -3.60 -25.84
CA ARG A 40 50.32 -3.64 -25.87
C ARG A 40 50.86 -5.01 -25.46
N THR A 41 50.35 -5.57 -24.37
CA THR A 41 50.78 -6.87 -23.83
C THR A 41 50.47 -8.03 -24.77
N HIS A 42 49.32 -8.00 -25.45
CA HIS A 42 48.91 -9.08 -26.37
C HIS A 42 49.30 -8.85 -27.83
N HIS A 43 50.00 -7.75 -28.13
CA HIS A 43 50.42 -7.37 -29.47
C HIS A 43 49.25 -7.40 -30.47
N VAL A 44 48.20 -6.67 -30.12
CA VAL A 44 46.99 -6.46 -30.92
C VAL A 44 46.69 -4.97 -31.05
N CYS A 45 46.03 -4.58 -32.14
CA CYS A 45 45.61 -3.20 -32.36
C CYS A 45 44.22 -2.89 -31.80
N SER A 46 43.43 -3.92 -31.48
CA SER A 46 42.07 -3.81 -30.94
C SER A 46 41.73 -5.01 -30.04
N GLU A 47 40.69 -4.86 -29.21
CA GLU A 47 40.08 -5.99 -28.50
C GLU A 47 39.52 -7.02 -29.49
N GLY A 48 38.92 -6.56 -30.59
CA GLY A 48 38.32 -7.43 -31.60
C GLY A 48 39.33 -8.34 -32.29
N GLU A 49 40.53 -7.86 -32.58
CA GLU A 49 41.62 -8.68 -33.09
C GLU A 49 41.98 -9.81 -32.11
N TYR A 50 42.08 -9.50 -30.82
CA TYR A 50 42.33 -10.51 -29.78
C TYR A 50 41.21 -11.56 -29.73
N LYS A 51 39.95 -11.14 -29.75
CA LYS A 51 38.78 -12.03 -29.76
C LYS A 51 38.83 -13.00 -30.93
N ARG A 52 39.06 -12.51 -32.16
CA ARG A 52 39.20 -13.37 -33.35
C ARG A 52 40.35 -14.37 -33.20
N ARG A 53 41.49 -13.96 -32.61
CA ARG A 53 42.61 -14.88 -32.30
C ARG A 53 42.20 -15.96 -31.30
N MET A 54 41.42 -15.64 -30.27
CA MET A 54 40.95 -16.60 -29.27
C MET A 54 39.90 -17.56 -29.84
N MET A 55 38.94 -17.05 -30.60
CA MET A 55 37.94 -17.86 -31.33
C MET A 55 38.61 -18.90 -32.23
N LYS A 56 39.62 -18.50 -33.02
CA LYS A 56 40.40 -19.42 -33.87
C LYS A 56 41.14 -20.50 -33.08
N LYS A 57 41.59 -20.18 -31.86
CA LYS A 57 42.25 -21.12 -30.95
C LYS A 57 41.27 -21.97 -30.13
N LYS A 58 39.96 -21.72 -30.22
CA LYS A 58 38.93 -22.27 -29.32
C LYS A 58 39.28 -22.06 -27.85
N LYS A 59 39.88 -20.92 -27.53
CA LYS A 59 40.14 -20.51 -26.15
C LYS A 59 38.99 -19.62 -25.70
N VAL A 60 38.35 -19.99 -24.60
CA VAL A 60 37.27 -19.21 -23.99
C VAL A 60 37.90 -18.03 -23.25
N MET A 61 37.28 -16.85 -23.41
CA MET A 61 37.69 -15.64 -22.69
C MET A 61 36.87 -15.49 -21.42
N HIS A 62 37.44 -14.85 -20.41
CA HIS A 62 36.76 -14.58 -19.14
C HIS A 62 36.55 -13.08 -18.89
N HIS A 63 35.45 -12.78 -18.19
CA HIS A 63 35.06 -11.44 -17.80
C HIS A 63 34.60 -11.40 -16.33
N THR A 64 34.71 -10.22 -15.69
CA THR A 64 34.13 -9.93 -14.38
C THR A 64 33.55 -8.52 -14.36
N ALA A 65 32.40 -8.30 -13.72
CA ALA A 65 31.85 -6.96 -13.48
C ALA A 65 32.29 -6.44 -12.10
N ILE A 66 32.67 -5.17 -12.00
CA ILE A 66 33.27 -4.60 -10.78
C ILE A 66 32.75 -3.17 -10.55
N GLY A 67 32.23 -2.90 -9.35
CA GLY A 67 31.62 -1.62 -8.96
C GLY A 67 32.08 -1.10 -7.60
N TRP A 68 33.39 -0.98 -7.35
CA TRP A 68 33.87 -0.27 -6.16
C TRP A 68 33.75 1.26 -6.35
N ASN A 69 33.36 1.96 -5.29
CA ASN A 69 32.97 3.37 -5.32
C ASN A 69 34.12 4.39 -5.47
N SER A 70 35.38 3.94 -5.57
CA SER A 70 36.54 4.82 -5.80
C SER A 70 37.50 4.24 -6.83
N PHE A 71 38.13 5.14 -7.58
CA PHE A 71 39.09 4.78 -8.61
C PHE A 71 40.35 4.15 -8.02
N GLU A 72 40.88 4.70 -6.92
CA GLU A 72 42.08 4.21 -6.26
C GLU A 72 41.92 2.77 -5.73
N GLU A 73 40.80 2.49 -5.06
CA GLU A 73 40.51 1.16 -4.54
C GLU A 73 40.29 0.17 -5.69
N SER A 74 39.60 0.59 -6.74
CA SER A 74 39.46 -0.21 -7.97
C SER A 74 40.82 -0.56 -8.57
N ALA A 75 41.70 0.43 -8.73
CA ALA A 75 43.01 0.24 -9.33
C ALA A 75 43.93 -0.67 -8.48
N LYS A 76 43.87 -0.54 -7.15
CA LYS A 76 44.58 -1.40 -6.20
C LYS A 76 44.09 -2.84 -6.31
N ASN A 77 42.78 -3.06 -6.32
CA ASN A 77 42.19 -4.39 -6.36
C ASN A 77 42.38 -5.07 -7.72
N PHE A 78 42.34 -4.37 -8.84
CA PHE A 78 42.69 -4.94 -10.14
C PHE A 78 44.12 -5.45 -10.18
N ARG A 79 45.09 -4.70 -9.64
CA ARG A 79 46.49 -5.15 -9.57
C ARG A 79 46.62 -6.41 -8.72
N TYR A 80 45.89 -6.47 -7.61
CA TYR A 80 45.86 -7.64 -6.74
C TYR A 80 45.28 -8.88 -7.45
N ILE A 81 44.10 -8.75 -8.06
CA ILE A 81 43.42 -9.81 -8.81
C ILE A 81 44.30 -10.31 -9.95
N TYR A 82 44.82 -9.40 -10.79
CA TYR A 82 45.66 -9.76 -11.92
C TYR A 82 46.90 -10.54 -11.48
N LYS A 83 47.58 -10.08 -10.41
CA LYS A 83 48.75 -10.77 -9.86
C LYS A 83 48.38 -12.18 -9.39
N GLN A 84 47.33 -12.32 -8.57
CA GLN A 84 46.94 -13.61 -8.00
C GLN A 84 46.47 -14.61 -9.06
N LEU A 85 45.72 -14.19 -10.07
CA LEU A 85 45.31 -15.06 -11.17
C LEU A 85 46.50 -15.48 -12.03
N THR A 86 47.40 -14.54 -12.35
CA THR A 86 48.61 -14.82 -13.13
C THR A 86 49.52 -15.85 -12.42
N GLU A 87 49.73 -15.70 -11.10
CA GLU A 87 50.51 -16.65 -10.29
C GLU A 87 49.91 -18.06 -10.29
N ARG A 88 48.59 -18.19 -10.52
CA ARG A 88 47.86 -19.47 -10.59
C ARG A 88 47.66 -19.97 -12.03
N GLY A 89 48.19 -19.28 -13.03
CA GLY A 89 48.03 -19.65 -14.45
C GLY A 89 46.61 -19.44 -15.00
N VAL A 90 45.79 -18.64 -14.33
CA VAL A 90 44.43 -18.31 -14.75
C VAL A 90 44.43 -16.96 -15.47
N VAL A 91 43.72 -16.88 -16.59
CA VAL A 91 43.60 -15.65 -17.39
C VAL A 91 42.23 -15.02 -17.16
N LEU A 92 42.24 -13.71 -16.94
CA LEU A 92 41.07 -12.83 -16.97
C LEU A 92 41.30 -11.82 -18.10
N ASP A 93 40.44 -11.83 -19.12
CA ASP A 93 40.67 -11.06 -20.34
C ASP A 93 40.00 -9.68 -20.30
N ARG A 94 38.88 -9.56 -19.58
CA ARG A 94 38.06 -8.33 -19.54
C ARG A 94 37.57 -8.02 -18.12
N PHE A 95 37.40 -6.73 -17.81
CA PHE A 95 36.61 -6.30 -16.65
C PHE A 95 35.60 -5.23 -17.06
N GLY A 96 34.41 -5.30 -16.47
CA GLY A 96 33.37 -4.29 -16.57
C GLY A 96 33.57 -3.24 -15.50
N MET A 97 33.71 -1.98 -15.91
CA MET A 97 33.69 -0.82 -15.03
C MET A 97 32.23 -0.44 -14.77
N CYS A 98 31.66 -0.87 -13.63
CA CYS A 98 30.30 -0.52 -13.24
C CYS A 98 30.28 0.93 -12.73
N LEU A 99 29.90 1.83 -13.62
CA LEU A 99 29.79 3.25 -13.32
C LEU A 99 28.56 3.53 -12.48
N ASP A 100 28.64 4.57 -11.65
CA ASP A 100 27.50 5.08 -10.92
C ASP A 100 26.46 5.71 -11.88
N TRP A 101 25.17 5.63 -11.54
CA TRP A 101 24.09 6.21 -12.36
C TRP A 101 24.27 7.70 -12.65
N ILE A 102 24.95 8.44 -11.77
CA ILE A 102 25.24 9.86 -11.98
C ILE A 102 26.14 10.09 -13.21
N MET A 103 26.92 9.09 -13.62
CA MET A 103 27.72 9.16 -14.84
C MET A 103 26.86 9.21 -16.10
N GLY A 104 25.61 8.73 -16.03
CA GLY A 104 24.63 8.86 -17.10
C GLY A 104 23.98 10.24 -17.20
N VAL A 105 24.30 11.16 -16.27
CA VAL A 105 23.78 12.53 -16.22
C VAL A 105 24.89 13.52 -16.64
N PRO A 106 24.58 14.53 -17.47
CA PRO A 106 25.52 15.60 -17.83
C PRO A 106 26.12 16.26 -16.58
N GLU A 107 27.41 16.61 -16.65
CA GLU A 107 28.19 17.08 -15.51
C GLU A 107 27.57 18.30 -14.81
N ASP A 108 27.01 19.23 -15.58
CA ASP A 108 26.34 20.46 -15.12
C ASP A 108 24.99 20.22 -14.43
N MET A 109 24.50 18.98 -14.44
CA MET A 109 23.24 18.59 -13.80
C MET A 109 23.41 17.56 -12.68
N ARG A 110 24.63 17.12 -12.41
CA ARG A 110 24.92 16.07 -11.41
C ARG A 110 24.59 16.51 -9.98
N ASP A 111 24.65 17.80 -9.69
CA ASP A 111 24.27 18.38 -8.40
C ASP A 111 22.78 18.23 -8.06
N ARG A 112 21.94 17.95 -9.07
CA ARG A 112 20.49 17.73 -8.92
C ARG A 112 20.11 16.28 -8.62
N VAL A 113 21.07 15.35 -8.60
CA VAL A 113 20.84 13.93 -8.36
C VAL A 113 21.75 13.41 -7.25
N THR A 114 21.26 12.43 -6.49
CA THR A 114 22.04 11.80 -5.43
C THR A 114 22.95 10.72 -6.04
N PRO A 115 24.27 10.74 -5.78
CA PRO A 115 25.16 9.65 -6.18
C PRO A 115 24.73 8.31 -5.59
N GLY A 116 24.93 7.23 -6.35
CA GLY A 116 24.74 5.86 -5.88
C GLY A 116 26.03 5.27 -5.28
N THR A 117 26.20 3.95 -5.44
CA THR A 117 27.36 3.20 -4.92
C THR A 117 28.39 2.84 -6.00
N GLY A 118 28.16 3.21 -7.26
CA GLY A 118 29.01 2.83 -8.38
C GLY A 118 30.28 3.69 -8.46
N LEU A 119 31.14 3.39 -9.44
CA LEU A 119 32.34 4.16 -9.69
C LEU A 119 32.01 5.50 -10.38
N ILE A 120 32.49 6.60 -9.80
CA ILE A 120 32.41 7.94 -10.41
C ILE A 120 33.79 8.32 -10.94
N LEU A 121 33.85 8.68 -12.22
CA LEU A 121 35.06 9.19 -12.86
C LEU A 121 34.93 10.70 -13.04
N ASN A 122 35.80 11.46 -12.37
CA ASN A 122 35.72 12.91 -12.26
C ASN A 122 36.55 13.64 -13.31
N SER A 123 37.41 12.94 -14.04
CA SER A 123 38.28 13.57 -15.04
C SER A 123 38.60 12.64 -16.21
N GLU A 124 38.91 13.21 -17.38
CA GLU A 124 39.39 12.46 -18.54
C GLU A 124 40.67 11.64 -18.24
N GLU A 125 41.49 12.08 -17.27
CA GLU A 125 42.67 11.34 -16.83
C GLU A 125 42.29 10.03 -16.13
N GLU A 126 41.28 10.04 -15.27
CA GLU A 126 40.77 8.83 -14.61
C GLU A 126 40.18 7.84 -15.64
N TRP A 127 39.41 8.33 -16.61
CA TRP A 127 38.93 7.52 -17.74
C TRP A 127 40.07 6.84 -18.48
N ARG A 128 41.10 7.60 -18.88
CA ARG A 128 42.27 7.03 -19.57
C ARG A 128 43.03 6.03 -18.69
N ALA A 129 43.12 6.31 -17.40
CA ALA A 129 43.84 5.46 -16.46
C ALA A 129 43.19 4.07 -16.33
N CYS A 130 41.87 3.94 -16.49
CA CYS A 130 41.17 2.64 -16.53
C CYS A 130 41.82 1.62 -17.48
N GLY A 131 42.24 2.06 -18.68
CA GLY A 131 42.89 1.21 -19.68
C GLY A 131 44.37 0.91 -19.41
N GLN A 132 44.96 1.48 -18.36
CA GLN A 132 46.41 1.40 -18.05
C GLN A 132 46.73 0.68 -16.73
N ILE A 133 45.71 0.24 -15.97
CA ILE A 133 45.90 -0.32 -14.63
C ILE A 133 46.61 -1.68 -14.67
N VAL A 134 46.07 -2.59 -15.50
CA VAL A 134 46.53 -3.97 -15.69
C VAL A 134 46.32 -4.39 -17.15
N PRO A 135 47.03 -5.42 -17.64
CA PRO A 135 46.80 -6.03 -18.96
C PRO A 135 45.46 -6.79 -19.10
N ILE A 136 44.35 -6.18 -18.70
CA ILE A 136 42.99 -6.71 -18.83
C ILE A 136 42.17 -5.62 -19.53
N GLN A 137 41.34 -5.97 -20.52
CA GLN A 137 40.66 -4.98 -21.34
C GLN A 137 39.44 -4.38 -20.61
N PRO A 138 39.34 -3.04 -20.48
CA PRO A 138 38.18 -2.39 -19.90
C PRO A 138 36.94 -2.49 -20.82
N HIS A 139 35.80 -2.70 -20.18
CA HIS A 139 34.47 -2.61 -20.74
C HIS A 139 33.64 -1.59 -19.95
N PHE A 140 32.87 -0.74 -20.64
CA PHE A 140 31.96 0.21 -20.01
C PHE A 140 30.53 -0.07 -20.48
N GLY A 141 29.71 -0.67 -19.62
CA GLY A 141 28.33 -1.05 -19.95
C GLY A 141 27.32 -0.01 -19.47
N ASP A 142 27.08 -0.01 -18.15
CA ASP A 142 26.01 0.74 -17.52
C ASP A 142 26.19 2.25 -17.61
N HIS A 143 25.07 2.95 -17.81
CA HIS A 143 24.98 4.42 -17.90
C HIS A 143 25.80 5.05 -19.03
N MET A 144 26.22 4.24 -20.01
CA MET A 144 26.92 4.67 -21.22
C MET A 144 25.92 5.04 -22.31
N ILE A 145 25.65 4.15 -23.26
CA ILE A 145 24.70 4.36 -24.37
C ILE A 145 23.29 4.02 -23.88
N GLY A 146 22.37 5.00 -23.93
CA GLY A 146 21.02 4.90 -23.37
C GLY A 146 20.74 5.91 -22.25
N SER A 147 21.72 6.73 -21.89
CA SER A 147 21.68 7.75 -20.84
C SER A 147 21.54 9.18 -21.39
N LEU A 148 21.43 10.16 -20.49
CA LEU A 148 21.42 11.58 -20.86
C LEU A 148 22.80 12.08 -21.32
N ASN A 149 23.86 11.39 -20.89
CA ASN A 149 25.25 11.74 -21.17
C ASN A 149 25.95 10.78 -22.15
N SER A 150 25.19 10.04 -22.96
CA SER A 150 25.73 8.97 -23.82
C SER A 150 26.85 9.42 -24.76
N THR A 151 26.69 10.56 -25.43
CA THR A 151 27.67 11.08 -26.39
C THR A 151 29.02 11.36 -25.73
N GLU A 152 29.03 12.05 -24.58
CA GLU A 152 30.28 12.39 -23.90
C GLU A 152 30.93 11.17 -23.25
N ASN A 153 30.13 10.27 -22.66
CA ASN A 153 30.63 9.02 -22.10
C ASN A 153 31.30 8.14 -23.17
N VAL A 154 30.70 7.99 -24.35
CA VAL A 154 31.31 7.26 -25.48
C VAL A 154 32.64 7.89 -25.91
N LYS A 155 32.70 9.23 -26.01
CA LYS A 155 33.93 9.96 -26.36
C LYS A 155 35.05 9.67 -25.36
N LEU A 156 34.77 9.75 -24.07
CA LEU A 156 35.75 9.50 -23.00
C LEU A 156 36.21 8.03 -22.98
N ALA A 157 35.29 7.08 -23.13
CA ALA A 157 35.62 5.66 -23.17
C ALA A 157 36.46 5.26 -24.39
N LEU A 158 36.16 5.79 -25.58
CA LEU A 158 36.96 5.55 -26.79
C LEU A 158 38.38 6.09 -26.61
N LYS A 159 38.53 7.31 -26.09
CA LYS A 159 39.85 7.90 -25.79
C LYS A 159 40.63 7.11 -24.72
N ALA A 160 39.94 6.43 -23.82
CA ALA A 160 40.54 5.50 -22.86
C ALA A 160 41.00 4.16 -23.49
N GLY A 161 40.59 3.88 -24.73
CA GLY A 161 40.90 2.65 -25.45
C GLY A 161 39.93 1.50 -25.19
N ALA A 162 38.79 1.77 -24.53
CA ALA A 162 37.69 0.83 -24.51
C ALA A 162 36.99 0.81 -25.87
N THR A 163 36.75 -0.38 -26.40
CA THR A 163 36.10 -0.57 -27.71
C THR A 163 34.77 -1.30 -27.59
N THR A 164 34.48 -1.92 -26.44
CA THR A 164 33.13 -2.41 -26.12
C THR A 164 32.45 -1.45 -25.14
N ILE A 165 31.43 -0.73 -25.59
CA ILE A 165 30.79 0.37 -24.84
C ILE A 165 29.27 0.33 -24.99
N GLY A 166 28.52 0.56 -23.92
CA GLY A 166 27.07 0.77 -23.99
C GLY A 166 26.24 -0.30 -23.28
N ASN A 167 24.97 0.03 -23.05
CA ASN A 167 23.95 -0.94 -22.70
C ASN A 167 22.61 -0.43 -23.25
N ILE A 168 22.35 -0.64 -24.55
CA ILE A 168 21.16 -0.09 -25.22
C ILE A 168 19.88 -0.54 -24.53
N ALA A 169 19.83 -1.80 -24.12
CA ALA A 169 18.71 -2.36 -23.36
C ALA A 169 18.30 -1.49 -22.15
N GLN A 170 19.26 -0.86 -21.46
CA GLN A 170 19.01 0.03 -20.32
C GLN A 170 18.18 1.28 -20.71
N TYR A 171 18.22 1.73 -21.97
CA TYR A 171 17.39 2.84 -22.43
C TYR A 171 15.91 2.56 -22.21
N TYR A 172 15.47 1.33 -22.47
CA TYR A 172 14.06 0.97 -22.48
C TYR A 172 13.47 0.90 -21.08
N THR A 173 14.28 0.53 -20.09
CA THR A 173 13.82 0.20 -18.75
C THR A 173 14.25 1.22 -17.69
N TYR A 174 15.30 2.00 -17.90
CA TYR A 174 15.79 2.96 -16.92
C TYR A 174 15.29 4.38 -17.17
N GLU A 175 15.02 5.14 -16.10
CA GLU A 175 14.74 6.58 -16.13
C GLU A 175 15.60 7.36 -15.14
N TYR A 176 15.88 8.63 -15.45
CA TYR A 176 16.66 9.51 -14.58
C TYR A 176 15.72 10.44 -13.79
N PRO A 177 15.81 10.49 -12.45
CA PRO A 177 14.86 11.22 -11.60
C PRO A 177 14.96 12.74 -11.78
N GLY A 178 13.94 13.49 -11.34
CA GLY A 178 14.04 14.95 -11.21
C GLY A 178 13.78 15.77 -12.50
N GLY A 179 13.20 15.15 -13.53
CA GLY A 179 12.81 15.84 -14.77
C GLY A 179 13.99 16.53 -15.45
N LEU A 180 15.17 15.92 -15.38
CA LEU A 180 16.45 16.57 -15.69
C LEU A 180 16.56 17.02 -17.15
N MET A 181 15.91 16.33 -18.09
CA MET A 181 15.95 16.60 -19.53
C MET A 181 14.71 16.03 -20.23
N SER A 182 14.40 16.50 -21.43
CA SER A 182 13.28 15.98 -22.25
C SER A 182 13.56 14.54 -22.73
N LYS A 183 12.50 13.73 -22.90
CA LYS A 183 12.59 12.37 -23.48
C LYS A 183 13.23 12.41 -24.88
N LYS A 184 12.93 13.46 -25.64
CA LYS A 184 13.53 13.77 -26.94
C LYS A 184 15.05 13.92 -26.88
N ASP A 185 15.57 14.71 -25.95
CA ASP A 185 17.02 14.97 -25.89
C ASP A 185 17.80 13.68 -25.57
N ARG A 186 17.25 12.82 -24.69
CA ARG A 186 17.84 11.52 -24.37
C ARG A 186 17.97 10.62 -25.59
N VAL A 187 16.89 10.45 -26.36
CA VAL A 187 16.92 9.56 -27.54
C VAL A 187 17.85 10.11 -28.62
N ILE A 188 17.90 11.43 -28.81
CA ILE A 188 18.82 12.06 -29.76
C ILE A 188 20.26 11.85 -29.31
N ASN A 189 20.57 12.07 -28.03
CA ASN A 189 21.92 11.90 -27.49
C ASN A 189 22.41 10.45 -27.62
N MET A 190 21.53 9.48 -27.34
CA MET A 190 21.80 8.05 -27.54
C MET A 190 22.05 7.73 -29.02
N ALA A 191 21.17 8.16 -29.93
CA ALA A 191 21.31 7.88 -31.37
C ALA A 191 22.60 8.49 -31.96
N VAL A 192 22.99 9.69 -31.51
CA VAL A 192 24.27 10.29 -31.87
C VAL A 192 25.45 9.46 -31.33
N ALA A 193 25.39 9.00 -30.08
CA ALA A 193 26.43 8.16 -29.50
C ALA A 193 26.61 6.83 -30.26
N ILE A 194 25.51 6.18 -30.68
CA ILE A 194 25.55 4.99 -31.55
C ILE A 194 26.17 5.35 -32.90
N GLY A 195 25.79 6.49 -33.49
CA GLY A 195 26.38 6.99 -34.73
C GLY A 195 27.89 7.26 -34.61
N ILE A 196 28.38 7.73 -33.45
CA ILE A 196 29.81 7.91 -33.18
C ILE A 196 30.51 6.55 -33.17
N MET A 197 29.95 5.54 -32.49
CA MET A 197 30.49 4.18 -32.50
C MET A 197 30.64 3.64 -33.93
N ALA A 198 29.64 3.86 -34.80
CA ALA A 198 29.70 3.45 -36.20
C ALA A 198 30.90 4.05 -36.98
N ARG A 199 31.42 5.21 -36.57
CA ARG A 199 32.60 5.84 -37.19
C ARG A 199 33.90 5.10 -36.91
N PHE A 200 33.93 4.23 -35.91
CA PHE A 200 35.11 3.52 -35.45
C PHE A 200 34.99 1.99 -35.61
N ASN A 201 34.08 1.50 -36.47
CA ASN A 201 33.95 0.08 -36.77
C ASN A 201 35.27 -0.55 -37.28
N ASP A 202 36.14 0.24 -37.93
CA ASP A 202 37.48 -0.17 -38.36
C ASP A 202 38.46 -0.45 -37.19
N HIS A 203 38.12 0.03 -35.99
CA HIS A 203 38.81 -0.24 -34.73
C HIS A 203 38.11 -1.34 -33.91
N ASP A 204 37.21 -2.11 -34.54
CA ASP A 204 36.40 -3.15 -33.91
C ASP A 204 35.56 -2.65 -32.73
N THR A 205 35.06 -1.42 -32.80
CA THR A 205 34.14 -0.92 -31.79
C THR A 205 32.83 -1.69 -31.80
N LEU A 206 32.34 -1.99 -30.61
CA LEU A 206 31.19 -2.85 -30.38
C LEU A 206 30.27 -2.19 -29.36
N ILE A 207 29.00 -2.11 -29.68
CA ILE A 207 27.99 -1.71 -28.73
C ILE A 207 27.53 -2.93 -27.95
N HIS A 208 27.64 -2.85 -26.64
CA HIS A 208 27.07 -3.84 -25.74
C HIS A 208 25.57 -3.52 -25.52
N SER A 209 24.74 -4.55 -25.50
CA SER A 209 23.33 -4.46 -25.09
C SER A 209 22.98 -5.69 -24.26
N ASN A 210 22.82 -5.55 -22.95
CA ASN A 210 22.41 -6.66 -22.09
C ASN A 210 20.90 -6.82 -22.16
N LEU A 211 20.42 -7.79 -22.94
CA LEU A 211 18.99 -8.03 -23.15
C LEU A 211 18.22 -8.19 -21.83
N ASP A 212 18.88 -8.74 -20.81
CA ASP A 212 18.31 -8.96 -19.49
C ASP A 212 18.10 -7.66 -18.69
N ASP A 213 18.82 -6.57 -19.00
CA ASP A 213 18.61 -5.26 -18.36
C ASP A 213 17.48 -4.47 -19.04
N GLY A 214 17.05 -4.93 -20.23
CA GLY A 214 16.01 -4.32 -21.05
C GLY A 214 14.68 -5.06 -20.97
N PHE A 215 13.94 -5.01 -22.07
CA PHE A 215 12.66 -5.72 -22.19
C PHE A 215 12.81 -7.25 -22.19
N GLY A 216 14.01 -7.79 -22.37
CA GLY A 216 14.26 -9.22 -22.25
C GLY A 216 13.92 -9.80 -20.89
N ALA A 217 14.09 -9.02 -19.81
CA ALA A 217 13.60 -9.42 -18.48
C ALA A 217 12.10 -9.55 -18.39
N MET A 218 11.36 -8.87 -19.24
CA MET A 218 9.91 -8.76 -19.14
C MET A 218 9.19 -9.61 -20.19
N PHE A 219 9.90 -10.20 -21.16
CA PHE A 219 9.29 -11.06 -22.16
C PHE A 219 9.02 -12.48 -21.64
N HIS A 220 7.88 -13.03 -22.04
CA HIS A 220 7.43 -14.34 -21.62
C HIS A 220 7.82 -15.45 -22.61
N ASP A 221 8.15 -15.08 -23.84
CA ASP A 221 8.56 -16.00 -24.91
C ASP A 221 9.97 -15.69 -25.41
N LEU A 222 10.85 -16.68 -25.39
CA LEU A 222 12.21 -16.57 -25.94
C LEU A 222 12.19 -16.28 -27.45
N ALA A 223 11.12 -16.64 -28.16
CA ALA A 223 10.95 -16.25 -29.55
C ALA A 223 10.72 -14.73 -29.68
N ASN A 224 9.90 -14.12 -28.82
CA ASN A 224 9.70 -12.68 -28.80
C ASN A 224 10.99 -11.95 -28.43
N LEU A 225 11.74 -12.45 -27.44
CA LEU A 225 13.06 -11.90 -27.09
C LEU A 225 14.06 -12.02 -28.26
N THR A 226 14.02 -13.12 -29.02
CA THR A 226 14.82 -13.26 -30.25
C THR A 226 14.40 -12.20 -31.29
N GLY A 227 13.10 -11.94 -31.45
CA GLY A 227 12.59 -10.89 -32.32
C GLY A 227 12.95 -9.47 -31.85
N TRP A 228 12.98 -9.24 -30.55
CA TRP A 228 13.48 -7.99 -29.95
C TRP A 228 14.96 -7.76 -30.28
N ALA A 229 15.79 -8.79 -30.18
CA ALA A 229 17.19 -8.73 -30.59
C ALA A 229 17.34 -8.41 -32.10
N ILE A 230 16.46 -8.94 -32.96
CA ILE A 230 16.43 -8.57 -34.39
C ILE A 230 16.09 -7.08 -34.55
N LEU A 231 15.15 -6.56 -33.76
CA LEU A 231 14.74 -5.16 -33.77
C LEU A 231 15.86 -4.21 -33.34
N GLU A 232 16.58 -4.54 -32.25
CA GLU A 232 17.76 -3.77 -31.83
C GLU A 232 18.84 -3.78 -32.92
N ARG A 233 19.11 -4.93 -33.56
CA ARG A 233 20.06 -5.00 -34.69
C ARG A 233 19.63 -4.15 -35.86
N TYR A 234 18.36 -4.17 -36.23
CA TYR A 234 17.86 -3.33 -37.32
C TYR A 234 18.13 -1.84 -37.04
N ILE A 235 17.80 -1.37 -35.83
CA ILE A 235 17.99 0.05 -35.49
C ILE A 235 19.49 0.41 -35.41
N VAL A 236 20.30 -0.44 -34.78
CA VAL A 236 21.71 -0.13 -34.49
C VAL A 236 22.62 -0.39 -35.68
N GLU A 237 22.47 -1.56 -36.31
CA GLU A 237 23.36 -2.04 -37.37
C GLU A 237 22.88 -1.60 -38.76
N ASP A 238 21.57 -1.68 -39.05
CA ASP A 238 21.06 -1.34 -40.39
C ASP A 238 20.76 0.15 -40.57
N LEU A 239 20.16 0.82 -39.58
CA LEU A 239 19.88 2.27 -39.68
C LEU A 239 21.10 3.11 -39.29
N LEU A 240 21.69 2.85 -38.12
CA LEU A 240 22.77 3.68 -37.56
C LEU A 240 24.19 3.21 -37.95
N GLY A 241 24.35 1.99 -38.44
CA GLY A 241 25.60 1.47 -38.99
C GLY A 241 26.66 1.03 -37.98
N ALA A 242 26.33 0.92 -36.69
CA ALA A 242 27.27 0.45 -35.66
C ALA A 242 27.26 -1.08 -35.55
N HIS A 243 28.26 -1.67 -34.89
CA HIS A 243 28.23 -3.10 -34.53
C HIS A 243 27.54 -3.33 -33.18
N LEU A 244 26.64 -4.31 -33.11
CA LEU A 244 25.91 -4.66 -31.89
C LEU A 244 26.27 -6.07 -31.41
N SER A 245 26.48 -6.22 -30.10
CA SER A 245 26.53 -7.49 -29.40
C SER A 245 25.51 -7.51 -28.29
N HIS A 246 24.57 -8.44 -28.40
CA HIS A 246 23.67 -8.78 -27.31
C HIS A 246 24.42 -9.60 -26.26
N CYS A 247 24.30 -9.17 -25.00
CA CYS A 247 24.63 -9.95 -23.83
C CYS A 247 23.34 -10.49 -23.22
N PHE A 248 23.44 -11.62 -22.55
CA PHE A 248 22.34 -12.29 -21.88
C PHE A 248 22.90 -13.28 -20.86
N GLY A 249 22.03 -13.86 -20.04
CA GLY A 249 22.33 -14.97 -19.16
C GLY A 249 21.94 -14.74 -17.69
N ASN A 250 21.62 -13.52 -17.25
CA ASN A 250 21.12 -13.26 -15.90
C ASN A 250 19.87 -14.09 -15.58
N LEU A 251 19.03 -14.32 -16.59
CA LEU A 251 17.69 -14.90 -16.50
C LEU A 251 17.59 -16.32 -17.06
N PHE A 252 18.73 -16.93 -17.40
CA PHE A 252 18.79 -18.25 -18.02
C PHE A 252 19.39 -19.26 -17.04
N THR A 253 18.51 -19.98 -16.37
CA THR A 253 18.81 -21.01 -15.38
C THR A 253 19.02 -22.37 -16.03
N ASP A 254 18.33 -22.66 -17.14
CA ASP A 254 18.52 -23.89 -17.92
C ASP A 254 19.83 -23.83 -18.73
N PRO A 255 20.84 -24.66 -18.42
CA PRO A 255 22.12 -24.63 -19.12
C PRO A 255 22.03 -24.96 -20.61
N ILE A 256 21.06 -25.77 -21.05
CA ILE A 256 20.88 -26.07 -22.47
C ILE A 256 20.28 -24.89 -23.20
N MET A 257 19.31 -24.20 -22.59
CA MET A 257 18.69 -23.02 -23.20
C MET A 257 19.67 -21.86 -23.37
N ARG A 258 20.68 -21.73 -22.50
CA ARG A 258 21.79 -20.78 -22.68
C ARG A 258 22.54 -21.00 -23.99
N ILE A 259 22.87 -22.26 -24.30
CA ILE A 259 23.55 -22.64 -25.53
C ILE A 259 22.64 -22.43 -26.74
N VAL A 260 21.37 -22.85 -26.64
CA VAL A 260 20.38 -22.66 -27.72
C VAL A 260 20.17 -21.18 -28.03
N PHE A 261 20.09 -20.34 -27.00
CA PHE A 261 19.91 -18.90 -27.19
C PHE A 261 21.16 -18.25 -27.77
N LEU A 262 22.37 -18.67 -27.35
CA LEU A 262 23.62 -18.27 -28.02
C LEU A 262 23.60 -18.60 -29.52
N MET A 263 23.15 -19.80 -29.89
CA MET A 263 23.02 -20.22 -31.29
C MET A 263 22.02 -19.33 -32.04
N ALA A 264 20.90 -18.97 -31.41
CA ALA A 264 19.91 -18.09 -32.01
C ALA A 264 20.46 -16.67 -32.22
N MET A 265 21.19 -16.14 -31.24
CA MET A 265 21.86 -14.84 -31.34
C MET A 265 22.94 -14.80 -32.43
N ASP A 266 23.66 -15.90 -32.64
CA ASP A 266 24.65 -16.04 -33.71
C ASP A 266 23.98 -16.14 -35.09
N GLU A 267 22.88 -16.90 -35.22
CA GLU A 267 22.12 -17.03 -36.47
C GLU A 267 21.57 -15.67 -36.95
N ILE A 268 21.03 -14.84 -36.04
CA ILE A 268 20.50 -13.53 -36.40
C ILE A 268 21.59 -12.46 -36.60
N ASN A 269 22.86 -12.77 -36.31
CA ASN A 269 23.99 -11.86 -36.45
C ASN A 269 24.50 -11.78 -37.89
N THR A 270 23.69 -11.19 -38.78
CA THR A 270 23.99 -11.14 -40.22
C THR A 270 25.20 -10.27 -40.60
N LYS A 271 25.63 -9.36 -39.71
CA LYS A 271 26.83 -8.52 -39.89
C LYS A 271 28.09 -9.15 -39.30
N HIS A 272 27.98 -10.32 -38.67
CA HIS A 272 29.09 -11.02 -38.01
C HIS A 272 29.84 -10.15 -36.98
N SER A 273 29.08 -9.32 -36.25
CA SER A 273 29.58 -8.53 -35.12
C SER A 273 30.14 -9.47 -34.03
N LEU A 274 31.24 -9.09 -33.38
CA LEU A 274 31.88 -9.92 -32.34
C LEU A 274 31.05 -9.95 -31.06
N GLY A 275 31.16 -11.03 -30.30
CA GLY A 275 30.54 -11.14 -28.99
C GLY A 275 31.18 -10.25 -27.93
N SER A 276 30.39 -9.79 -26.96
CA SER A 276 30.82 -9.04 -25.79
C SER A 276 31.03 -9.99 -24.60
N MET A 277 30.00 -10.27 -23.80
CA MET A 277 30.03 -11.27 -22.73
C MET A 277 28.70 -12.00 -22.57
N ILE A 278 28.74 -13.19 -21.97
CA ILE A 278 27.58 -13.89 -21.43
C ILE A 278 27.61 -13.68 -19.92
N TYR A 279 26.52 -13.17 -19.35
CA TYR A 279 26.36 -12.93 -17.92
C TYR A 279 26.02 -14.23 -17.19
N GLY A 280 26.45 -14.38 -15.93
CA GLY A 280 26.06 -15.53 -15.12
C GLY A 280 24.59 -15.49 -14.70
N SER A 281 24.03 -16.62 -14.26
CA SER A 281 22.64 -16.72 -13.78
C SER A 281 22.49 -16.13 -12.37
N THR A 282 22.51 -14.80 -12.26
CA THR A 282 22.41 -14.08 -10.99
C THR A 282 21.05 -14.28 -10.32
N THR A 283 19.97 -14.53 -11.07
CA THR A 283 18.65 -14.79 -10.49
C THR A 283 18.53 -16.14 -9.79
N ASP A 284 19.47 -17.06 -10.00
CA ASP A 284 19.53 -18.33 -9.27
C ASP A 284 20.22 -18.22 -7.92
N TYR A 285 20.92 -17.11 -7.65
CA TYR A 285 21.66 -16.93 -6.42
C TYR A 285 20.72 -16.54 -5.27
N THR A 286 21.04 -17.05 -4.09
CA THR A 286 20.28 -16.82 -2.85
C THR A 286 21.24 -16.48 -1.70
N GLY A 287 20.74 -16.33 -0.48
CA GLY A 287 21.58 -16.25 0.72
C GLY A 287 22.30 -17.57 1.07
N ASP A 288 22.01 -18.67 0.37
CA ASP A 288 22.69 -19.96 0.51
C ASP A 288 23.88 -20.04 -0.45
N TYR A 289 25.08 -19.82 0.07
CA TYR A 289 26.31 -19.81 -0.71
C TYR A 289 26.68 -21.20 -1.28
N ASP A 290 26.31 -22.29 -0.60
CA ASP A 290 26.60 -23.65 -1.07
C ASP A 290 25.75 -23.96 -2.31
N ARG A 291 24.48 -23.53 -2.31
CA ARG A 291 23.62 -23.61 -3.49
C ARG A 291 24.17 -22.78 -4.64
N ASN A 292 24.68 -21.59 -4.37
CA ASN A 292 25.19 -20.68 -5.41
C ASN A 292 26.38 -21.28 -6.17
N TYR A 293 27.21 -22.11 -5.53
CA TYR A 293 28.25 -22.89 -6.23
C TYR A 293 27.70 -23.85 -7.28
N GLY A 294 26.54 -24.46 -7.02
CA GLY A 294 25.86 -25.32 -8.00
C GLY A 294 25.44 -24.54 -9.23
N SER A 295 24.84 -23.36 -9.04
CA SER A 295 24.46 -22.47 -10.14
C SER A 295 25.70 -21.98 -10.91
N LEU A 296 26.72 -21.46 -10.21
CA LEU A 296 28.01 -21.06 -10.81
C LEU A 296 28.57 -22.14 -11.74
N SER A 297 28.62 -23.37 -11.23
CA SER A 297 29.18 -24.49 -11.97
C SER A 297 28.35 -24.85 -13.21
N SER A 298 27.02 -24.74 -13.11
CA SER A 298 26.09 -25.04 -14.19
C SER A 298 26.24 -24.07 -15.36
N PHE A 299 26.08 -22.76 -15.13
CA PHE A 299 26.08 -21.80 -16.22
C PHE A 299 27.47 -21.60 -16.84
N VAL A 300 28.55 -21.61 -16.03
CA VAL A 300 29.91 -21.49 -16.58
C VAL A 300 30.23 -22.68 -17.48
N LEU A 301 29.87 -23.90 -17.08
CA LEU A 301 30.09 -25.08 -17.91
C LEU A 301 29.32 -25.00 -19.22
N ALA A 302 28.05 -24.57 -19.16
CA ALA A 302 27.18 -24.42 -20.33
C ALA A 302 27.71 -23.37 -21.32
N ASP A 303 28.00 -22.16 -20.83
CA ASP A 303 28.47 -21.05 -21.67
C ASP A 303 29.82 -21.37 -22.31
N THR A 304 30.69 -22.05 -21.56
CA THR A 304 31.97 -22.54 -22.08
C THR A 304 31.75 -23.58 -23.18
N CYS A 305 30.85 -24.56 -22.98
CA CYS A 305 30.50 -25.51 -24.04
C CYS A 305 29.96 -24.77 -25.28
N GLY A 306 29.10 -23.77 -25.06
CA GLY A 306 28.58 -22.88 -26.10
C GLY A 306 29.71 -22.22 -26.91
N GLN A 307 30.66 -21.56 -26.25
CA GLN A 307 31.80 -20.90 -26.94
C GLN A 307 32.78 -21.88 -27.61
N LEU A 308 32.92 -23.11 -27.10
CA LEU A 308 33.75 -24.14 -27.73
C LEU A 308 33.14 -24.69 -29.03
N LEU A 309 31.81 -24.80 -29.07
CA LEU A 309 31.04 -25.27 -30.22
C LEU A 309 30.77 -24.15 -31.23
N PHE A 310 30.40 -22.97 -30.72
CA PHE A 310 29.99 -21.78 -31.45
C PHE A 310 30.82 -20.57 -30.96
N PRO A 311 32.07 -20.45 -31.43
CA PRO A 311 32.96 -19.39 -30.98
C PRO A 311 32.49 -18.05 -31.55
N THR A 312 31.71 -17.31 -30.77
CA THR A 312 31.16 -15.99 -31.13
C THR A 312 32.03 -14.84 -30.61
N GLY A 313 32.95 -15.13 -29.69
CA GLY A 313 33.86 -14.14 -29.10
C GLY A 313 33.33 -13.52 -27.80
N HIS A 314 32.19 -13.99 -27.29
CA HIS A 314 31.73 -13.60 -25.96
C HIS A 314 32.68 -14.15 -24.89
N ALA A 315 33.01 -13.31 -23.91
CA ALA A 315 33.63 -13.76 -22.68
C ALA A 315 32.60 -14.37 -21.73
N VAL A 316 32.92 -15.50 -21.09
CA VAL A 316 32.09 -16.09 -20.03
C VAL A 316 32.34 -15.30 -18.75
N THR A 317 31.27 -15.01 -17.99
CA THR A 317 31.35 -14.20 -16.76
C THR A 317 31.05 -15.05 -15.52
N PRO A 318 32.06 -15.62 -14.84
CA PRO A 318 31.88 -16.25 -13.53
C PRO A 318 31.47 -15.21 -12.49
N ILE A 319 30.40 -15.47 -11.75
CA ILE A 319 29.87 -14.52 -10.75
C ILE A 319 30.21 -15.01 -9.34
N PRO A 320 30.82 -14.17 -8.48
CA PRO A 320 31.04 -14.48 -7.07
C PRO A 320 29.76 -14.94 -6.35
N ILE A 321 29.83 -16.05 -5.61
CA ILE A 321 28.67 -16.66 -4.94
C ILE A 321 27.99 -15.74 -3.90
N THR A 322 28.64 -14.65 -3.53
CA THR A 322 28.16 -13.64 -2.57
C THR A 322 27.39 -12.50 -3.22
N GLU A 323 27.35 -12.43 -4.56
CA GLU A 323 26.77 -11.32 -5.35
C GLU A 323 25.35 -10.95 -4.91
N ALA A 324 24.50 -11.96 -4.67
CA ALA A 324 23.10 -11.72 -4.27
C ALA A 324 22.93 -11.12 -2.86
N VAL A 325 24.01 -11.04 -2.08
CA VAL A 325 23.99 -10.56 -0.68
C VAL A 325 24.80 -9.29 -0.50
N ARG A 326 25.94 -9.15 -1.18
CA ARG A 326 26.82 -7.97 -1.07
C ARG A 326 27.79 -7.87 -2.25
N ILE A 327 28.42 -6.69 -2.37
CA ILE A 327 29.54 -6.47 -3.28
C ILE A 327 30.65 -7.51 -2.98
N PRO A 328 31.12 -8.24 -4.01
CA PRO A 328 32.17 -9.24 -3.84
C PRO A 328 33.52 -8.65 -3.44
N SER A 329 34.29 -9.41 -2.67
CA SER A 329 35.69 -9.09 -2.39
C SER A 329 36.61 -9.50 -3.56
N PRO A 330 37.82 -8.92 -3.67
CA PRO A 330 38.80 -9.34 -4.66
C PRO A 330 39.14 -10.84 -4.59
N ASP A 331 39.17 -11.42 -3.39
CA ASP A 331 39.44 -12.85 -3.19
C ASP A 331 38.33 -13.75 -3.74
N GLU A 332 37.07 -13.30 -3.61
CA GLU A 332 35.91 -14.01 -4.14
C GLU A 332 35.90 -13.99 -5.68
N ILE A 333 36.28 -12.86 -6.28
CA ILE A 333 36.49 -12.75 -7.73
C ILE A 333 37.59 -13.72 -8.17
N ILE A 334 38.73 -13.76 -7.48
CA ILE A 334 39.82 -14.70 -7.78
C ILE A 334 39.31 -16.15 -7.68
N GLN A 335 38.56 -16.48 -6.64
CA GLN A 335 38.05 -17.82 -6.39
C GLN A 335 37.16 -18.32 -7.54
N VAL A 336 36.20 -17.52 -8.00
CA VAL A 336 35.29 -17.96 -9.08
C VAL A 336 35.99 -18.12 -10.42
N HIS A 337 37.04 -17.34 -10.69
CA HIS A 337 37.84 -17.50 -11.91
C HIS A 337 38.73 -18.76 -11.88
N VAL A 338 39.26 -19.12 -10.70
CA VAL A 338 39.96 -20.40 -10.52
C VAL A 338 38.99 -21.57 -10.73
N THR A 339 37.77 -21.47 -10.20
CA THR A 339 36.72 -22.47 -10.42
C THR A 339 36.33 -22.56 -11.90
N ALA A 340 36.14 -21.43 -12.57
CA ALA A 340 35.80 -21.37 -13.99
C ALA A 340 36.89 -21.99 -14.87
N ASN A 341 38.17 -21.75 -14.57
CA ASN A 341 39.29 -22.38 -15.28
C ASN A 341 39.23 -23.92 -15.18
N MET A 342 38.90 -24.47 -14.01
CA MET A 342 38.70 -25.91 -13.85
C MET A 342 37.48 -26.42 -14.64
N LEU A 343 36.38 -25.68 -14.63
CA LEU A 343 35.18 -26.02 -15.39
C LEU A 343 35.42 -25.98 -16.90
N GLU A 344 36.29 -25.09 -17.40
CA GLU A 344 36.68 -25.05 -18.81
C GLU A 344 37.34 -26.38 -19.24
N GLU A 345 38.20 -26.94 -18.39
CA GLU A 345 38.78 -28.26 -18.65
C GLU A 345 37.69 -29.33 -18.76
N LYS A 346 36.65 -29.26 -17.92
CA LYS A 346 35.53 -30.22 -17.96
C LYS A 346 34.64 -30.01 -19.18
N ALA A 347 34.38 -28.76 -19.58
CA ALA A 347 33.55 -28.41 -20.74
C ALA A 347 34.01 -29.13 -22.02
N LYS A 348 35.33 -29.26 -22.21
CA LYS A 348 35.94 -29.97 -23.36
C LYS A 348 35.51 -31.44 -23.46
N HIS A 349 35.16 -32.07 -22.35
CA HIS A 349 34.68 -33.44 -22.29
C HIS A 349 33.15 -33.55 -22.44
N TYR A 350 32.40 -32.53 -22.03
CA TYR A 350 30.94 -32.51 -22.15
C TYR A 350 30.46 -32.08 -23.54
N ALA A 351 31.07 -31.04 -24.12
CA ALA A 351 30.62 -30.42 -25.37
C ALA A 351 30.36 -31.42 -26.53
N PRO A 352 31.20 -32.44 -26.77
CA PRO A 352 30.96 -33.41 -27.85
C PRO A 352 29.71 -34.28 -27.70
N PHE A 353 29.14 -34.40 -26.48
CA PHE A 353 27.98 -35.23 -26.19
C PHE A 353 26.65 -34.45 -26.15
N LEU A 354 26.69 -33.13 -26.34
CA LEU A 354 25.48 -32.32 -26.42
C LEU A 354 24.68 -32.68 -27.69
N ASN A 355 23.36 -32.81 -27.53
CA ASN A 355 22.48 -33.20 -28.63
C ASN A 355 22.22 -32.03 -29.57
N MET A 356 23.08 -31.91 -30.59
CA MET A 356 23.03 -30.83 -31.58
C MET A 356 21.72 -30.76 -32.35
N GLU A 357 21.11 -31.90 -32.68
CA GLU A 357 19.85 -31.95 -33.44
C GLU A 357 18.71 -31.31 -32.65
N LYS A 358 18.55 -31.68 -31.38
CA LYS A 358 17.52 -31.11 -30.50
C LYS A 358 17.74 -29.61 -30.27
N MET A 359 18.97 -29.20 -30.00
CA MET A 359 19.29 -27.78 -29.78
C MET A 359 19.01 -26.95 -31.03
N THR A 360 19.38 -27.46 -32.21
CA THR A 360 19.13 -26.79 -33.49
C THR A 360 17.63 -26.65 -33.76
N ALA A 361 16.83 -27.70 -33.50
CA ALA A 361 15.39 -27.64 -33.68
C ALA A 361 14.70 -26.58 -32.80
N ILE A 362 15.16 -26.39 -31.57
CA ILE A 362 14.65 -25.32 -30.69
C ILE A 362 15.11 -23.96 -31.22
N LYS A 363 16.40 -23.80 -31.54
CA LYS A 363 16.95 -22.58 -32.13
C LYS A 363 16.19 -22.14 -33.37
N ASP A 364 15.89 -23.05 -34.30
CA ASP A 364 15.14 -22.76 -35.52
C ASP A 364 13.74 -22.19 -35.21
N ARG A 365 13.06 -22.74 -34.20
CA ARG A 365 11.77 -22.23 -33.74
C ARG A 365 11.89 -20.83 -33.14
N LEU A 366 12.94 -20.56 -32.36
CA LEU A 366 13.19 -19.23 -31.80
C LEU A 366 13.43 -18.19 -32.90
N VAL A 367 14.28 -18.50 -33.87
CA VAL A 367 14.60 -17.60 -34.98
C VAL A 367 13.38 -17.34 -35.86
N ALA A 368 12.61 -18.39 -36.22
CA ALA A 368 11.40 -18.24 -37.01
C ALA A 368 10.32 -17.42 -36.26
N GLY A 369 10.10 -17.70 -34.98
CA GLY A 369 9.18 -16.94 -34.15
C GLY A 369 9.62 -15.50 -33.94
N GLY A 370 10.92 -15.26 -33.74
CA GLY A 370 11.50 -13.93 -33.61
C GLY A 370 11.35 -13.10 -34.89
N GLY A 371 11.54 -13.70 -36.07
CA GLY A 371 11.27 -13.04 -37.35
C GLY A 371 9.81 -12.62 -37.48
N LEU A 372 8.87 -13.49 -37.12
CA LEU A 372 7.44 -13.17 -37.12
C LEU A 372 7.10 -12.02 -36.15
N PHE A 373 7.67 -12.03 -34.95
CA PHE A 373 7.51 -10.94 -33.98
C PHE A 373 8.02 -9.61 -34.54
N PHE A 374 9.25 -9.61 -35.07
CA PHE A 374 9.86 -8.44 -35.70
C PHE A 374 8.98 -7.86 -36.82
N GLU A 375 8.53 -8.70 -37.76
CA GLU A 375 7.66 -8.26 -38.86
C GLU A 375 6.34 -7.65 -38.34
N ARG A 376 5.70 -8.28 -37.35
CA ARG A 376 4.46 -7.78 -36.75
C ARG A 376 4.65 -6.43 -36.07
N VAL A 377 5.73 -6.27 -35.31
CA VAL A 377 6.05 -4.99 -34.65
C VAL A 377 6.31 -3.92 -35.70
N MET A 378 7.15 -4.18 -36.71
CA MET A 378 7.49 -3.21 -37.75
C MET A 378 6.28 -2.77 -38.57
N ASN A 379 5.44 -3.72 -39.02
CA ASN A 379 4.20 -3.41 -39.72
C ASN A 379 3.23 -2.63 -38.80
N GLY A 380 3.13 -3.02 -37.53
CA GLY A 380 2.29 -2.32 -36.55
C GLY A 380 2.75 -0.89 -36.28
N MET A 381 4.06 -0.62 -36.28
CA MET A 381 4.60 0.75 -36.18
C MET A 381 4.29 1.58 -37.43
N ASP A 382 4.46 1.00 -38.62
CA ASP A 382 4.15 1.66 -39.90
C ASP A 382 2.65 2.00 -40.01
N ASP A 383 1.77 1.06 -39.63
CA ASP A 383 0.31 1.20 -39.67
C ASP A 383 -0.20 2.37 -38.80
N ILE A 384 0.48 2.66 -37.69
CA ILE A 384 0.13 3.78 -36.80
C ILE A 384 0.87 5.09 -37.16
N GLY A 385 1.72 5.07 -38.19
CA GLY A 385 2.41 6.24 -38.75
C GLY A 385 3.80 6.55 -38.18
N VAL A 386 4.39 5.65 -37.40
CA VAL A 386 5.79 5.76 -36.93
C VAL A 386 6.72 5.48 -38.10
N ASP A 387 7.66 6.38 -38.38
CA ASP A 387 8.65 6.18 -39.45
C ASP A 387 9.65 5.09 -39.06
N THR A 388 9.45 3.89 -39.62
CA THR A 388 10.28 2.71 -39.40
C THR A 388 11.71 2.83 -39.94
N ARG A 389 12.06 3.94 -40.60
CA ARG A 389 13.42 4.29 -41.02
C ARG A 389 14.05 5.40 -40.18
N ASN A 390 13.30 5.99 -39.25
CA ASN A 390 13.82 6.93 -38.28
C ASN A 390 14.16 6.20 -36.98
N PRO A 391 15.46 6.07 -36.61
CA PRO A 391 15.85 5.34 -35.41
C PRO A 391 15.32 6.00 -34.12
N CYS A 392 15.24 7.34 -34.06
CA CYS A 392 14.73 8.04 -32.89
C CYS A 392 13.23 7.81 -32.70
N GLU A 393 12.45 7.81 -33.79
CA GLU A 393 11.01 7.50 -33.71
C GLU A 393 10.80 6.06 -33.23
N LEU A 394 11.54 5.08 -33.78
CA LEU A 394 11.44 3.68 -33.33
C LEU A 394 11.82 3.52 -31.86
N PHE A 395 12.95 4.07 -31.41
CA PHE A 395 13.34 4.00 -30.00
C PHE A 395 12.25 4.53 -29.06
N MET A 396 11.71 5.73 -29.36
CA MET A 396 10.66 6.33 -28.56
C MET A 396 9.37 5.51 -28.60
N ALA A 397 8.94 5.08 -29.78
CA ALA A 397 7.69 4.35 -29.95
C ALA A 397 7.70 2.99 -29.23
N LEU A 398 8.80 2.24 -29.37
CA LEU A 398 8.96 0.94 -28.72
C LEU A 398 9.03 1.07 -27.20
N LYS A 399 9.77 2.07 -26.70
CA LYS A 399 9.84 2.36 -25.27
C LYS A 399 8.49 2.76 -24.70
N ALA A 400 7.75 3.64 -25.39
CA ALA A 400 6.43 4.09 -24.97
C ALA A 400 5.40 2.95 -24.97
N MET A 401 5.50 2.03 -25.93
CA MET A 401 4.61 0.87 -26.00
C MET A 401 4.86 -0.14 -24.87
N GLY A 402 6.12 -0.41 -24.57
CA GLY A 402 6.51 -1.33 -23.51
C GLY A 402 6.34 -2.82 -23.87
N PRO A 403 6.95 -3.74 -23.09
CA PRO A 403 7.05 -5.16 -23.42
C PRO A 403 5.69 -5.86 -23.41
N ALA A 404 4.79 -5.50 -22.49
CA ALA A 404 3.49 -6.13 -22.35
C ALA A 404 2.56 -5.87 -23.56
N GLN A 405 2.54 -4.63 -24.05
CA GLN A 405 1.77 -4.30 -25.25
C GLN A 405 2.41 -4.90 -26.50
N LEU A 406 3.74 -4.92 -26.58
CA LEU A 406 4.45 -5.56 -27.68
C LEU A 406 4.11 -7.06 -27.77
N GLU A 407 4.12 -7.80 -26.66
CA GLU A 407 3.73 -9.23 -26.69
C GLU A 407 2.25 -9.44 -26.94
N SER A 408 1.36 -8.70 -26.29
CA SER A 408 -0.08 -8.93 -26.46
C SER A 408 -0.53 -8.61 -27.89
N ARG A 409 -0.05 -7.51 -28.47
CA ARG A 409 -0.41 -7.09 -29.83
C ARG A 409 0.33 -7.89 -30.90
N TYR A 410 1.65 -8.07 -30.75
CA TYR A 410 2.53 -8.53 -31.82
C TYR A 410 3.27 -9.84 -31.54
N GLY A 411 3.09 -10.44 -30.36
CA GLY A 411 3.76 -11.68 -29.95
C GLY A 411 3.67 -12.80 -30.99
N ALA A 412 4.75 -13.56 -31.17
CA ALA A 412 4.84 -14.63 -32.15
C ALA A 412 3.89 -15.81 -31.84
N GLY A 413 3.65 -16.04 -30.55
CA GLY A 413 2.77 -17.07 -30.01
C GLY A 413 1.34 -17.04 -30.55
N LYS A 414 0.68 -18.20 -30.50
CA LYS A 414 -0.73 -18.34 -30.88
C LYS A 414 -1.60 -17.58 -29.88
N GLU A 415 -2.58 -16.83 -30.38
CA GLU A 415 -3.58 -16.15 -29.54
C GLU A 415 -4.40 -17.15 -28.73
N ASP A 416 -4.55 -16.86 -27.43
CA ASP A 416 -5.36 -17.60 -26.49
C ASP A 416 -5.75 -16.68 -25.32
N SER A 417 -7.05 -16.52 -25.06
CA SER A 417 -7.57 -15.67 -23.99
C SER A 417 -7.17 -16.11 -22.57
N GLN A 418 -6.76 -17.37 -22.39
CA GLN A 418 -6.31 -17.92 -21.11
C GLN A 418 -4.79 -17.85 -20.93
N ALA A 419 -4.04 -17.50 -21.98
CA ALA A 419 -2.61 -17.37 -21.90
C ALA A 419 -2.20 -16.00 -21.33
N MET A 420 -1.08 -15.97 -20.62
CA MET A 420 -0.49 -14.73 -20.10
C MET A 420 -0.22 -13.76 -21.26
N ARG A 421 -0.70 -12.52 -21.16
CA ARG A 421 -0.68 -11.52 -22.24
C ARG A 421 -1.40 -11.97 -23.54
N GLY A 422 -2.34 -12.91 -23.45
CA GLY A 422 -3.23 -13.31 -24.54
C GLY A 422 -2.60 -14.20 -25.61
N ARG A 423 -1.37 -14.70 -25.41
CA ARG A 423 -0.67 -15.57 -26.37
C ARG A 423 0.12 -16.68 -25.68
N ILE A 424 0.07 -17.89 -26.24
CA ILE A 424 0.85 -19.04 -25.77
C ILE A 424 2.30 -18.89 -26.28
N PRO A 425 3.32 -18.86 -25.40
CA PRO A 425 4.72 -18.79 -25.82
C PRO A 425 5.11 -19.95 -26.74
N ILE A 426 5.87 -19.66 -27.81
CA ILE A 426 6.53 -20.66 -28.64
C ILE A 426 7.55 -21.42 -27.79
N GLN A 427 8.35 -20.71 -27.00
CA GLN A 427 9.26 -21.26 -26.02
C GLN A 427 9.26 -20.36 -24.78
N PRO A 428 8.67 -20.79 -23.65
CA PRO A 428 8.61 -19.95 -22.46
C PRO A 428 10.01 -19.63 -21.92
N THR A 429 10.16 -18.44 -21.34
CA THR A 429 11.33 -18.08 -20.53
C THR A 429 11.32 -18.82 -19.19
N ASP A 430 12.49 -18.99 -18.56
CA ASP A 430 12.60 -19.62 -17.23
C ASP A 430 11.85 -18.83 -16.17
N ILE A 431 11.69 -17.53 -16.38
CA ILE A 431 10.85 -16.63 -15.60
C ILE A 431 9.41 -17.10 -15.61
N VAL A 432 8.80 -17.36 -16.78
CA VAL A 432 7.40 -17.81 -16.86
C VAL A 432 7.23 -19.16 -16.17
N TRP A 433 8.20 -20.06 -16.32
CA TRP A 433 8.19 -21.33 -15.62
C TRP A 433 8.26 -21.13 -14.10
N THR A 434 9.18 -20.29 -13.63
CA THR A 434 9.39 -19.98 -12.20
C THR A 434 8.18 -19.27 -11.60
N ILE A 435 7.62 -18.28 -12.30
CA ILE A 435 6.40 -17.57 -11.90
C ILE A 435 5.25 -18.56 -11.82
N ASN A 436 5.01 -19.38 -12.85
CA ASN A 436 3.93 -20.36 -12.83
C ASN A 436 4.11 -21.39 -11.70
N HIS A 437 5.31 -21.93 -11.52
CA HIS A 437 5.59 -22.90 -10.47
C HIS A 437 5.45 -22.29 -9.07
N ARG A 438 6.04 -21.10 -8.83
CA ARG A 438 5.91 -20.39 -7.55
C ARG A 438 4.46 -20.01 -7.27
N LYS A 439 3.75 -19.48 -8.28
CA LYS A 439 2.32 -19.20 -8.21
C LYS A 439 1.55 -20.45 -7.80
N ASP A 440 1.75 -21.58 -8.46
CA ASP A 440 1.02 -22.81 -8.15
C ASP A 440 1.30 -23.28 -6.71
N VAL A 441 2.55 -23.21 -6.26
CA VAL A 441 2.94 -23.55 -4.88
C VAL A 441 2.30 -22.59 -3.86
N ILE A 442 2.36 -21.27 -4.11
CA ILE A 442 1.77 -20.23 -3.24
C ILE A 442 0.25 -20.42 -3.19
N CYS A 443 -0.40 -20.58 -4.34
CA CYS A 443 -1.84 -20.78 -4.42
C CYS A 443 -2.31 -22.06 -3.70
N GLN A 444 -1.50 -23.13 -3.70
CA GLN A 444 -1.80 -24.35 -2.95
C GLN A 444 -1.67 -24.18 -1.42
N ARG A 445 -0.86 -23.22 -0.95
CA ARG A 445 -0.69 -22.93 0.48
C ARG A 445 -1.82 -22.07 1.05
N ILE A 446 -2.42 -21.21 0.22
CA ILE A 446 -3.51 -20.34 0.63
C ILE A 446 -4.83 -21.13 0.67
N LYS A 447 -5.39 -21.29 1.87
CA LYS A 447 -6.68 -21.96 2.06
C LYS A 447 -7.82 -21.07 1.53
N ASN A 448 -8.77 -21.67 0.82
CA ASN A 448 -9.94 -20.97 0.25
C ASN A 448 -9.53 -19.75 -0.60
N LEU A 449 -8.58 -19.94 -1.52
CA LEU A 449 -8.07 -18.86 -2.36
C LEU A 449 -9.11 -18.36 -3.37
N GLU A 450 -9.75 -19.27 -4.11
CA GLU A 450 -10.64 -18.92 -5.24
C GLU A 450 -11.84 -18.08 -4.77
N HIS A 451 -12.15 -17.03 -5.52
CA HIS A 451 -13.23 -16.06 -5.24
C HIS A 451 -13.16 -15.36 -3.86
N SER A 452 -12.01 -15.44 -3.18
CA SER A 452 -11.91 -14.95 -1.80
C SER A 452 -11.68 -13.45 -1.66
N LEU A 453 -11.46 -12.75 -2.79
CA LEU A 453 -11.32 -11.30 -2.93
C LEU A 453 -12.12 -10.79 -4.14
N GLU A 454 -13.24 -11.45 -4.45
CA GLU A 454 -14.05 -11.17 -5.63
C GLU A 454 -14.55 -9.72 -5.68
N GLY A 455 -14.33 -9.06 -6.82
CA GLY A 455 -14.80 -7.69 -7.06
C GLY A 455 -14.01 -6.59 -6.36
N VAL A 456 -12.86 -6.90 -5.74
CA VAL A 456 -12.01 -5.90 -5.08
C VAL A 456 -11.02 -5.30 -6.08
N PRO A 457 -11.07 -3.99 -6.36
CA PRO A 457 -10.13 -3.33 -7.25
C PRO A 457 -8.80 -3.01 -6.56
N ALA A 458 -7.69 -3.31 -7.23
CA ALA A 458 -6.34 -2.93 -6.77
C ALA A 458 -5.45 -2.46 -7.92
N VAL A 459 -4.59 -1.49 -7.62
CA VAL A 459 -3.50 -1.06 -8.49
C VAL A 459 -2.25 -1.86 -8.14
N VAL A 460 -1.61 -2.45 -9.14
CA VAL A 460 -0.37 -3.20 -8.98
C VAL A 460 0.70 -2.56 -9.85
N ALA A 461 1.89 -2.31 -9.30
CA ALA A 461 2.99 -1.65 -9.99
C ALA A 461 4.37 -2.09 -9.46
N SER A 462 5.42 -1.85 -10.23
CA SER A 462 6.81 -1.94 -9.76
C SER A 462 7.48 -0.56 -9.79
N THR A 463 8.30 -0.27 -8.78
CA THR A 463 9.08 0.97 -8.70
C THR A 463 10.25 0.99 -9.67
N ASP A 464 10.63 -0.18 -10.20
CA ASP A 464 11.74 -0.36 -11.11
C ASP A 464 11.44 -1.45 -12.13
N VAL A 465 12.47 -1.84 -12.88
CA VAL A 465 12.42 -2.80 -14.00
C VAL A 465 12.08 -4.22 -13.56
N HIS A 466 12.24 -4.56 -12.28
CA HIS A 466 12.05 -5.91 -11.76
C HIS A 466 10.56 -6.18 -11.48
N GLU A 467 9.86 -6.78 -12.43
CA GLU A 467 8.42 -7.05 -12.32
C GLU A 467 8.07 -8.47 -11.83
N PHE A 468 9.03 -9.36 -11.56
CA PHE A 468 8.72 -10.76 -11.22
C PHE A 468 7.89 -10.92 -9.95
N GLY A 469 8.26 -10.19 -8.89
CA GLY A 469 7.48 -10.17 -7.65
C GLY A 469 6.06 -9.68 -7.91
N LYS A 470 5.94 -8.59 -8.69
CA LYS A 470 4.68 -7.98 -9.12
C LYS A 470 3.79 -8.98 -9.90
N GLU A 471 4.33 -9.71 -10.87
CA GLU A 471 3.58 -10.68 -11.68
C GLU A 471 3.10 -11.91 -10.89
N ILE A 472 3.90 -12.40 -9.93
CA ILE A 472 3.46 -13.45 -8.99
C ILE A 472 2.29 -12.94 -8.17
N VAL A 473 2.40 -11.74 -7.60
CA VAL A 473 1.35 -11.12 -6.78
C VAL A 473 0.08 -10.93 -7.59
N LYS A 474 0.17 -10.32 -8.77
CA LYS A 474 -0.95 -10.15 -9.71
C LYS A 474 -1.64 -11.48 -9.97
N SER A 475 -0.90 -12.51 -10.36
CA SER A 475 -1.47 -13.82 -10.68
C SER A 475 -2.18 -14.47 -9.49
N VAL A 476 -1.63 -14.35 -8.28
CA VAL A 476 -2.24 -14.87 -7.04
C VAL A 476 -3.53 -14.12 -6.72
N LEU A 477 -3.55 -12.79 -6.88
CA LEU A 477 -4.71 -11.95 -6.58
C LEU A 477 -5.82 -12.06 -7.65
N GLU A 478 -5.47 -12.19 -8.93
CA GLU A 478 -6.42 -12.51 -10.00
C GLU A 478 -7.09 -13.86 -9.73
N LYS A 479 -6.32 -14.88 -9.30
CA LYS A 479 -6.89 -16.18 -8.90
C LYS A 479 -7.76 -16.07 -7.63
N ALA A 480 -7.48 -15.09 -6.77
CA ALA A 480 -8.34 -14.77 -5.63
C ALA A 480 -9.64 -14.03 -6.03
N GLY A 481 -9.78 -13.59 -7.29
CA GLY A 481 -10.97 -12.90 -7.80
C GLY A 481 -10.86 -11.36 -7.81
N MET A 482 -9.69 -10.78 -7.51
CA MET A 482 -9.51 -9.32 -7.55
C MET A 482 -9.53 -8.78 -8.98
N THR A 483 -10.01 -7.54 -9.11
CA THR A 483 -9.85 -6.76 -10.34
C THR A 483 -8.53 -6.00 -10.28
N ILE A 484 -7.55 -6.39 -11.09
CA ILE A 484 -6.21 -5.80 -11.07
C ILE A 484 -6.03 -4.77 -12.19
N PHE A 485 -5.62 -3.56 -11.81
CA PHE A 485 -5.14 -2.52 -12.69
C PHE A 485 -3.61 -2.49 -12.63
N ASP A 486 -2.97 -3.15 -13.59
CA ASP A 486 -1.51 -3.30 -13.66
C ASP A 486 -0.88 -2.15 -14.43
N LEU A 487 -0.08 -1.33 -13.74
CA LEU A 487 0.64 -0.20 -14.33
C LEU A 487 2.03 -0.55 -14.86
N GLY A 488 2.46 -1.81 -14.70
CA GLY A 488 3.76 -2.25 -15.21
C GLY A 488 4.94 -1.89 -14.30
N ALA A 489 6.04 -1.46 -14.91
CA ALA A 489 7.34 -1.23 -14.29
C ALA A 489 7.78 0.24 -14.41
N ASN A 490 8.65 0.68 -13.50
CA ASN A 490 9.12 2.08 -13.39
C ASN A 490 7.99 3.11 -13.26
N VAL A 491 6.94 2.75 -12.52
CA VAL A 491 5.74 3.57 -12.42
C VAL A 491 6.01 4.77 -11.51
N GLU A 492 5.65 5.98 -11.94
CA GLU A 492 5.75 7.17 -11.09
C GLU A 492 4.55 7.30 -10.14
N PRO A 493 4.72 7.88 -8.94
CA PRO A 493 3.61 8.00 -7.97
C PRO A 493 2.38 8.78 -8.46
N ASP A 494 2.57 9.72 -9.40
CA ASP A 494 1.44 10.45 -10.01
C ASP A 494 0.57 9.54 -10.87
N GLU A 495 1.16 8.60 -11.62
CA GLU A 495 0.42 7.63 -12.46
C GLU A 495 -0.43 6.67 -11.59
N ILE A 496 0.12 6.26 -10.44
CA ILE A 496 -0.63 5.49 -9.44
C ILE A 496 -1.84 6.28 -8.96
N ALA A 497 -1.66 7.56 -8.65
CA ALA A 497 -2.73 8.41 -8.15
C ALA A 497 -3.82 8.67 -9.20
N ASP A 498 -3.45 8.90 -10.46
CA ASP A 498 -4.40 9.05 -11.58
C ASP A 498 -5.24 7.77 -11.74
N THR A 499 -4.59 6.60 -11.73
CA THR A 499 -5.26 5.30 -11.85
C THR A 499 -6.21 5.03 -10.68
N LEU A 500 -5.83 5.37 -9.45
CA LEU A 500 -6.71 5.22 -8.28
C LEU A 500 -7.99 6.06 -8.40
N ILE A 501 -7.90 7.26 -8.98
CA ILE A 501 -9.07 8.11 -9.22
C ILE A 501 -9.99 7.50 -10.28
N GLU A 502 -9.43 6.99 -11.38
CA GLU A 502 -10.20 6.42 -12.49
C GLU A 502 -10.89 5.10 -12.13
N THR A 503 -10.26 4.32 -11.25
CA THR A 503 -10.67 2.94 -10.95
C THR A 503 -11.37 2.77 -9.60
N ASP A 504 -11.33 3.79 -8.76
CA ASP A 504 -11.74 3.78 -7.35
C ASP A 504 -11.07 2.65 -6.51
N ALA A 505 -9.91 2.16 -6.97
CA ALA A 505 -9.14 1.15 -6.28
C ALA A 505 -8.69 1.65 -4.89
N LYS A 506 -8.77 0.77 -3.88
CA LYS A 506 -8.38 1.09 -2.48
C LYS A 506 -7.06 0.47 -2.05
N PHE A 507 -6.48 -0.40 -2.89
CA PHE A 507 -5.23 -1.09 -2.61
C PHE A 507 -4.20 -0.73 -3.67
N ILE A 508 -2.98 -0.43 -3.21
CA ILE A 508 -1.80 -0.24 -4.03
C ILE A 508 -0.81 -1.32 -3.62
N LEU A 509 -0.40 -2.17 -4.56
CA LEU A 509 0.63 -3.18 -4.34
C LEU A 509 1.86 -2.82 -5.16
N LEU A 510 2.98 -2.59 -4.46
CA LEU A 510 4.24 -2.17 -5.04
C LEU A 510 5.31 -3.22 -4.81
N SER A 511 5.98 -3.59 -5.90
CA SER A 511 7.25 -4.31 -5.87
C SER A 511 8.40 -3.32 -5.99
N THR A 512 9.46 -3.46 -5.19
CA THR A 512 10.66 -2.61 -5.26
C THR A 512 11.95 -3.42 -5.07
N PHE A 513 13.01 -3.07 -5.79
CA PHE A 513 14.29 -3.78 -5.75
C PHE A 513 15.53 -2.86 -5.85
N ASN A 514 15.39 -1.63 -6.33
CA ASN A 514 16.49 -0.70 -6.61
C ASN A 514 16.93 0.19 -5.43
N GLY A 515 16.59 -0.14 -4.19
CA GLY A 515 17.12 0.58 -3.02
C GLY A 515 16.55 1.99 -2.83
N ILE A 516 15.32 2.26 -3.27
CA ILE A 516 14.65 3.56 -3.08
C ILE A 516 13.36 3.44 -2.25
N ALA A 517 13.15 2.33 -1.56
CA ALA A 517 11.85 1.95 -1.02
C ALA A 517 11.22 3.05 -0.15
N LEU A 518 12.00 3.64 0.76
CA LEU A 518 11.52 4.67 1.68
C LEU A 518 11.32 6.04 0.99
N THR A 519 12.18 6.40 0.04
CA THR A 519 12.09 7.63 -0.75
C THR A 519 10.86 7.61 -1.66
N TYR A 520 10.63 6.49 -2.36
CA TYR A 520 9.47 6.31 -3.21
C TYR A 520 8.18 6.36 -2.40
N ALA A 521 8.14 5.64 -1.27
CA ALA A 521 7.03 5.66 -0.32
C ALA A 521 6.66 7.09 0.14
N LYS A 522 7.64 7.92 0.51
CA LYS A 522 7.41 9.32 0.90
C LYS A 522 6.75 10.11 -0.23
N LYS A 523 7.31 10.02 -1.44
CA LYS A 523 6.78 10.72 -2.63
C LYS A 523 5.34 10.30 -2.92
N LEU A 524 5.05 8.99 -2.88
CA LEU A 524 3.69 8.48 -3.07
C LEU A 524 2.72 8.98 -2.00
N GLN A 525 3.08 8.92 -0.72
CA GLN A 525 2.24 9.44 0.35
C GLN A 525 1.96 10.94 0.19
N ASP A 526 2.95 11.74 -0.23
CA ASP A 526 2.77 13.16 -0.48
C ASP A 526 1.81 13.42 -1.64
N VAL A 527 1.91 12.65 -2.73
CA VAL A 527 0.98 12.73 -3.87
C VAL A 527 -0.44 12.34 -3.44
N LEU A 528 -0.61 11.22 -2.76
CA LEU A 528 -1.93 10.76 -2.27
C LEU A 528 -2.55 11.77 -1.31
N LYS A 529 -1.77 12.33 -0.38
CA LYS A 529 -2.21 13.36 0.56
C LYS A 529 -2.62 14.65 -0.14
N LYS A 530 -1.82 15.11 -1.11
CA LYS A 530 -2.10 16.33 -1.90
C LYS A 530 -3.39 16.18 -2.71
N ARG A 531 -3.67 14.98 -3.20
CA ARG A 531 -4.86 14.64 -3.99
C ARG A 531 -6.05 14.12 -3.15
N GLN A 532 -5.91 14.08 -1.83
CA GLN A 532 -6.94 13.60 -0.88
C GLN A 532 -7.41 12.15 -1.15
N ILE A 533 -6.52 11.30 -1.64
CA ILE A 533 -6.81 9.88 -1.93
C ILE A 533 -6.48 9.04 -0.69
N GLN A 534 -7.43 8.20 -0.26
CA GLN A 534 -7.21 7.18 0.76
C GLN A 534 -7.06 5.81 0.09
N ALA A 535 -5.88 5.20 0.24
CA ALA A 535 -5.59 3.86 -0.24
C ALA A 535 -4.60 3.15 0.71
N HIS A 536 -4.69 1.83 0.80
CA HIS A 536 -3.74 0.99 1.52
C HIS A 536 -2.54 0.70 0.63
N VAL A 537 -1.36 1.10 1.08
CA VAL A 537 -0.09 0.83 0.38
C VAL A 537 0.53 -0.44 0.95
N ILE A 538 0.70 -1.45 0.11
CA ILE A 538 1.43 -2.68 0.40
C ILE A 538 2.72 -2.67 -0.42
N MET A 539 3.86 -2.76 0.23
CA MET A 539 5.18 -2.83 -0.43
C MET A 539 5.85 -4.17 -0.16
N GLY A 540 6.41 -4.78 -1.20
CA GLY A 540 7.22 -6.00 -1.14
C GLY A 540 8.44 -5.95 -2.05
N GLY A 541 9.24 -7.01 -2.04
CA GLY A 541 10.53 -7.05 -2.73
C GLY A 541 11.70 -6.77 -1.77
N LEU A 542 12.75 -6.12 -2.25
CA LEU A 542 13.92 -5.73 -1.43
C LEU A 542 13.68 -4.33 -0.87
N LEU A 543 13.12 -4.28 0.34
CA LEU A 543 12.77 -3.02 1.03
C LEU A 543 14.01 -2.39 1.69
N ASN A 544 14.95 -1.89 0.88
CA ASN A 544 16.16 -1.22 1.34
C ASN A 544 16.31 0.22 0.79
N GLU A 545 17.16 1.02 1.44
CA GLU A 545 17.53 2.38 1.01
C GLU A 545 19.01 2.70 1.26
N ASN A 546 19.62 3.45 0.35
CA ASN A 546 20.95 4.02 0.55
C ASN A 546 20.88 5.25 1.48
N ILE A 547 21.35 5.09 2.72
CA ILE A 547 21.39 6.17 3.72
C ILE A 547 22.77 6.81 3.73
N ALA A 548 22.83 8.14 3.71
CA ALA A 548 24.08 8.91 3.77
C ALA A 548 24.93 8.52 4.99
N GLY A 549 26.16 8.05 4.73
CA GLY A 549 27.11 7.59 5.76
C GLY A 549 27.14 6.07 6.00
N SER A 550 26.32 5.30 5.29
CA SER A 550 26.40 3.84 5.25
C SER A 550 27.07 3.37 3.95
N ASP A 551 27.97 2.39 4.03
CA ASP A 551 28.61 1.76 2.86
C ASP A 551 27.69 0.75 2.14
N LEU A 552 26.54 0.42 2.75
CA LEU A 552 25.57 -0.57 2.23
C LEU A 552 24.13 -0.05 2.30
N PRO A 553 23.25 -0.45 1.35
CA PRO A 553 21.81 -0.25 1.48
C PRO A 553 21.29 -0.87 2.78
N VAL A 554 20.51 -0.11 3.54
CA VAL A 554 19.95 -0.53 4.83
C VAL A 554 18.51 -0.98 4.65
N GLU A 555 18.08 -2.03 5.34
CA GLU A 555 16.68 -2.45 5.36
C GLU A 555 15.82 -1.36 6.04
N VAL A 556 14.71 -0.98 5.40
CA VAL A 556 13.86 0.15 5.83
C VAL A 556 12.41 -0.24 6.10
N SER A 557 12.11 -1.53 6.29
CA SER A 557 10.74 -2.00 6.54
C SER A 557 10.14 -1.41 7.82
N ASP A 558 10.94 -1.23 8.87
CA ASP A 558 10.48 -0.62 10.12
C ASP A 558 10.06 0.85 9.91
N ASP A 559 10.82 1.59 9.10
CA ASP A 559 10.52 2.99 8.81
C ASP A 559 9.33 3.14 7.86
N LEU A 560 9.17 2.24 6.90
CA LEU A 560 7.96 2.13 6.09
C LEU A 560 6.72 1.81 6.96
N THR A 561 6.85 0.86 7.88
CA THR A 561 5.76 0.45 8.78
C THR A 561 5.33 1.58 9.73
N LYS A 562 6.27 2.33 10.31
CA LYS A 562 5.98 3.54 11.12
C LYS A 562 5.19 4.60 10.35
N ARG A 563 5.28 4.60 9.03
CA ARG A 563 4.55 5.52 8.15
C ARG A 563 3.20 4.98 7.68
N GLY A 564 2.78 3.81 8.17
CA GLY A 564 1.51 3.18 7.81
C GLY A 564 1.54 2.40 6.50
N ILE A 565 2.73 2.10 5.96
CA ILE A 565 2.88 1.21 4.79
C ILE A 565 2.96 -0.23 5.27
N ILE A 566 2.23 -1.12 4.61
CA ILE A 566 2.21 -2.54 4.93
C ILE A 566 3.38 -3.20 4.20
N CYS A 567 4.40 -3.64 4.94
CA CYS A 567 5.54 -4.34 4.38
C CYS A 567 5.24 -5.83 4.34
N SER A 568 5.22 -6.44 3.16
CA SER A 568 4.99 -7.88 2.98
C SER A 568 6.22 -8.54 2.37
N LYS A 569 6.65 -9.64 2.98
CA LYS A 569 7.82 -10.42 2.53
C LYS A 569 7.43 -11.71 1.81
N SER A 570 6.15 -12.04 1.78
CA SER A 570 5.63 -13.21 1.06
C SER A 570 4.31 -12.91 0.35
N ALA A 571 4.13 -13.48 -0.84
CA ALA A 571 2.84 -13.44 -1.52
C ALA A 571 1.77 -14.31 -0.81
N ASP A 572 2.19 -15.28 0.02
CA ASP A 572 1.28 -16.19 0.75
C ASP A 572 0.36 -15.43 1.73
N GLU A 573 0.86 -14.36 2.34
CA GLU A 573 0.13 -13.55 3.33
C GLU A 573 -0.70 -12.44 2.70
N LEU A 574 -0.51 -12.11 1.42
CA LEU A 574 -1.16 -10.96 0.79
C LEU A 574 -2.68 -11.07 0.76
N VAL A 575 -3.20 -12.27 0.49
CA VAL A 575 -4.65 -12.50 0.49
C VAL A 575 -5.21 -12.28 1.89
N ASP A 576 -4.51 -12.74 2.94
CA ASP A 576 -4.95 -12.55 4.32
C ASP A 576 -4.76 -11.10 4.80
N ILE A 577 -3.71 -10.41 4.37
CA ILE A 577 -3.48 -8.98 4.60
C ILE A 577 -4.58 -8.16 3.95
N ILE A 578 -4.89 -8.42 2.67
CA ILE A 578 -5.95 -7.72 1.94
C ILE A 578 -7.30 -8.08 2.55
N LYS A 579 -7.57 -9.33 2.91
CA LYS A 579 -8.79 -9.69 3.66
C LYS A 579 -8.86 -8.99 5.00
N ALA A 580 -7.78 -8.92 5.77
CA ALA A 580 -7.75 -8.20 7.03
C ALA A 580 -7.99 -6.70 6.81
N LYS A 581 -7.46 -6.14 5.71
CA LYS A 581 -7.63 -4.73 5.38
C LYS A 581 -9.00 -4.41 4.82
N LEU A 582 -9.53 -5.22 3.93
CA LEU A 582 -10.94 -5.22 3.54
C LEU A 582 -11.80 -5.42 4.78
N ASN A 583 -11.43 -6.28 5.72
CA ASN A 583 -12.17 -6.43 6.95
C ASN A 583 -12.10 -5.17 7.84
N THR A 584 -11.13 -4.29 7.58
CA THR A 584 -11.03 -2.94 8.16
C THR A 584 -11.55 -1.80 7.27
N THR A 585 -11.79 -2.01 5.97
CA THR A 585 -12.23 -0.96 5.00
C THR A 585 -13.40 -1.32 4.08
N GLY A 586 -14.04 -2.49 4.22
CA GLY A 586 -15.11 -2.96 3.34
C GLY A 586 -15.80 -4.30 3.66
N GLY A 587 -15.44 -4.99 4.75
CA GLY A 587 -16.07 -6.23 5.17
C GLY A 587 -16.17 -6.28 6.69
N GLN A 588 -17.34 -6.01 7.24
CA GLN A 588 -17.61 -6.52 8.57
C GLN A 588 -17.30 -8.03 8.56
N THR A 589 -16.36 -8.47 9.40
CA THR A 589 -16.66 -9.66 10.17
C THR A 589 -18.03 -9.40 10.76
N MET A 590 -19.05 -10.11 10.28
CA MET A 590 -20.44 -9.95 10.68
C MET A 590 -20.47 -9.66 12.19
N SER A 591 -20.83 -8.44 12.58
CA SER A 591 -20.62 -7.98 13.95
C SER A 591 -21.33 -8.95 14.88
N THR A 592 -20.60 -9.56 15.82
CA THR A 592 -21.20 -10.60 16.66
C THR A 592 -21.80 -9.96 17.91
N VAL A 593 -23.07 -10.25 18.18
CA VAL A 593 -23.76 -9.80 19.39
C VAL A 593 -24.30 -11.01 20.13
N SER A 594 -23.92 -11.20 21.39
CA SER A 594 -24.51 -12.24 22.22
C SER A 594 -25.71 -11.71 23.01
N ILE A 595 -26.78 -12.48 23.13
CA ILE A 595 -27.92 -12.23 24.01
C ILE A 595 -28.08 -13.43 24.96
N ILE A 596 -27.78 -13.24 26.24
CA ILE A 596 -27.78 -14.32 27.23
C ILE A 596 -28.80 -14.05 28.33
N LYS A 597 -29.64 -15.06 28.63
CA LYS A 597 -30.57 -15.01 29.77
C LYS A 597 -29.86 -15.25 31.09
N VAL A 598 -30.18 -14.41 32.06
CA VAL A 598 -29.79 -14.54 33.46
C VAL A 598 -30.85 -15.41 34.17
N GLN A 599 -30.43 -16.53 34.74
CA GLN A 599 -31.36 -17.52 35.32
C GLN A 599 -32.05 -17.01 36.60
N ASP A 600 -31.29 -16.35 37.47
CA ASP A 600 -31.78 -15.73 38.70
C ASP A 600 -30.92 -14.51 39.07
N ASN A 601 -31.34 -13.74 40.07
CA ASN A 601 -30.69 -12.48 40.46
C ASN A 601 -29.48 -12.65 41.40
N THR A 602 -28.95 -13.87 41.58
CA THR A 602 -27.76 -14.11 42.40
C THR A 602 -26.48 -13.63 41.69
N GLU A 603 -25.47 -13.24 42.47
CA GLU A 603 -24.17 -12.82 41.92
C GLU A 603 -23.53 -13.91 41.04
N GLN A 604 -23.68 -15.19 41.42
CA GLN A 604 -23.15 -16.33 40.66
C GLN A 604 -23.85 -16.49 39.30
N ALA A 605 -25.18 -16.36 39.24
CA ALA A 605 -25.91 -16.45 37.98
C ALA A 605 -25.57 -15.29 37.04
N ILE A 606 -25.43 -14.08 37.58
CA ILE A 606 -25.03 -12.89 36.82
C ILE A 606 -23.61 -13.07 36.27
N ALA A 607 -22.65 -13.47 37.11
CA ALA A 607 -21.27 -13.67 36.68
C ALA A 607 -21.16 -14.74 35.59
N LYS A 608 -21.94 -15.82 35.70
CA LYS A 608 -22.01 -16.85 34.67
C LYS A 608 -22.57 -16.30 33.35
N ALA A 609 -23.66 -15.54 33.39
CA ALA A 609 -24.26 -14.96 32.19
C ALA A 609 -23.32 -13.96 31.50
N VAL A 610 -22.60 -13.14 32.27
CA VAL A 610 -21.58 -12.20 31.73
C VAL A 610 -20.45 -12.97 31.04
N ARG A 611 -19.90 -14.01 31.67
CA ARG A 611 -18.86 -14.85 31.06
C ARG A 611 -19.35 -15.49 29.76
N GLN A 612 -20.55 -16.07 29.78
CA GLN A 612 -21.15 -16.68 28.59
C GLN A 612 -21.37 -15.68 27.45
N ALA A 613 -21.79 -14.45 27.77
CA ALA A 613 -21.98 -13.40 26.78
C ALA A 613 -20.65 -13.03 26.11
N VAL A 614 -19.60 -12.82 26.92
CA VAL A 614 -18.26 -12.47 26.43
C VAL A 614 -17.60 -13.62 25.66
N GLU A 615 -17.72 -14.87 26.13
CA GLU A 615 -17.24 -16.05 25.42
C GLU A 615 -17.91 -16.22 24.05
N ALA A 616 -19.23 -15.97 23.97
CA ALA A 616 -20.00 -16.10 22.73
C ALA A 616 -19.57 -15.10 21.63
N ILE A 617 -18.94 -13.99 22.00
CA ILE A 617 -18.35 -13.01 21.07
C ILE A 617 -16.83 -13.14 20.93
N GLY A 618 -16.27 -14.28 21.36
CA GLY A 618 -14.87 -14.63 21.15
C GLY A 618 -13.90 -14.25 22.28
N GLY A 619 -14.40 -14.00 23.49
CA GLY A 619 -13.55 -13.76 24.67
C GLY A 619 -12.95 -12.36 24.74
N LEU A 620 -11.98 -12.19 25.65
CA LEU A 620 -11.30 -10.92 25.93
C LEU A 620 -9.83 -10.93 25.46
N GLU A 621 -9.26 -12.09 25.14
CA GLU A 621 -7.84 -12.31 24.94
C GLU A 621 -7.26 -11.57 23.73
N ASP A 622 -8.10 -11.28 22.74
CA ASP A 622 -7.74 -10.48 21.56
C ASP A 622 -7.70 -8.98 21.88
N ILE A 623 -8.56 -8.50 22.77
CA ILE A 623 -8.74 -7.07 23.11
C ILE A 623 -8.07 -6.63 24.42
N ILE A 624 -7.69 -7.55 25.31
CA ILE A 624 -7.06 -7.27 26.61
C ILE A 624 -5.82 -8.15 26.77
N LYS A 625 -4.69 -7.53 27.08
CA LYS A 625 -3.39 -8.21 27.27
C LYS A 625 -2.94 -8.10 28.73
N PRO A 626 -2.09 -9.03 29.21
CA PRO A 626 -1.47 -8.92 30.52
C PRO A 626 -0.78 -7.56 30.71
N GLY A 627 -1.00 -6.91 31.85
CA GLY A 627 -0.46 -5.60 32.18
C GLY A 627 -1.26 -4.39 31.68
N PHE A 628 -2.33 -4.58 30.89
CA PHE A 628 -3.19 -3.46 30.47
C PHE A 628 -3.92 -2.82 31.65
N HIS A 629 -4.02 -1.50 31.66
CA HIS A 629 -4.96 -0.76 32.51
C HIS A 629 -6.33 -0.69 31.81
N VAL A 630 -7.29 -1.47 32.31
CA VAL A 630 -8.61 -1.62 31.70
C VAL A 630 -9.65 -0.83 32.49
N LEU A 631 -10.20 0.22 31.87
CA LEU A 631 -11.26 1.00 32.49
C LEU A 631 -12.64 0.38 32.20
N ILE A 632 -13.36 0.01 33.24
CA ILE A 632 -14.73 -0.50 33.19
C ILE A 632 -15.67 0.67 33.52
N ASN A 633 -16.50 1.06 32.54
CA ASN A 633 -17.36 2.23 32.61
C ASN A 633 -18.84 1.86 32.83
N PRO A 634 -19.32 1.74 34.09
CA PRO A 634 -20.75 1.53 34.38
C PRO A 634 -21.60 2.77 34.08
N ASN A 635 -22.92 2.60 33.95
CA ASN A 635 -23.85 3.72 33.98
C ASN A 635 -24.23 4.07 35.43
N LEU A 636 -23.63 5.10 36.01
CA LEU A 636 -23.98 5.63 37.34
C LEU A 636 -24.59 7.03 37.24
N VAL A 637 -25.66 7.18 36.45
CA VAL A 637 -26.21 8.50 36.07
C VAL A 637 -26.69 9.33 37.27
N ALA A 638 -27.52 8.75 38.14
CA ALA A 638 -28.10 9.37 39.33
C ALA A 638 -28.81 8.30 40.18
N LYS A 639 -29.22 8.65 41.40
CA LYS A 639 -30.04 7.77 42.26
C LYS A 639 -31.44 7.61 41.65
N GLY A 640 -31.82 6.36 41.35
CA GLY A 640 -33.18 6.00 40.99
C GLY A 640 -34.08 5.84 42.22
N GLN A 641 -35.24 5.21 42.04
CA GLN A 641 -36.13 4.87 43.16
C GLN A 641 -35.47 3.89 44.14
N ASP A 642 -34.78 2.89 43.59
CA ASP A 642 -33.90 1.96 44.29
C ASP A 642 -32.79 1.48 43.32
N ARG A 643 -31.80 0.71 43.81
CA ARG A 643 -30.66 0.23 43.00
C ARG A 643 -31.07 -0.71 41.84
N PHE A 644 -32.26 -1.30 41.89
CA PHE A 644 -32.79 -2.23 40.91
C PHE A 644 -33.78 -1.56 39.94
N SER A 645 -34.00 -0.25 40.05
CA SER A 645 -34.93 0.52 39.21
C SER A 645 -34.56 0.65 37.72
N GLY A 646 -33.43 0.08 37.30
CA GLY A 646 -32.87 0.26 35.95
C GLY A 646 -32.24 1.63 35.71
N ALA A 647 -32.05 2.44 36.76
CA ALA A 647 -31.37 3.73 36.65
C ALA A 647 -29.83 3.59 36.58
N VAL A 648 -29.26 2.62 37.30
CA VAL A 648 -27.80 2.41 37.44
C VAL A 648 -27.41 0.97 37.14
N THR A 649 -26.19 0.76 36.64
CA THR A 649 -25.65 -0.59 36.37
C THR A 649 -25.49 -1.37 37.67
N ARG A 650 -25.80 -2.67 37.64
CA ARG A 650 -25.56 -3.59 38.75
C ARG A 650 -24.07 -3.82 38.97
N TYR A 651 -23.58 -3.62 40.20
CA TYR A 651 -22.16 -3.83 40.53
C TYR A 651 -21.71 -5.27 40.24
N GLU A 652 -22.63 -6.25 40.29
CA GLU A 652 -22.35 -7.66 40.05
C GLU A 652 -21.89 -7.91 38.61
N VAL A 653 -22.40 -7.14 37.64
CA VAL A 653 -21.97 -7.20 36.24
C VAL A 653 -20.53 -6.67 36.12
N CYS A 654 -20.25 -5.51 36.71
CA CYS A 654 -18.90 -4.94 36.70
C CYS A 654 -17.87 -5.81 37.44
N LYS A 655 -18.28 -6.44 38.55
CA LYS A 655 -17.43 -7.39 39.29
C LYS A 655 -17.05 -8.58 38.42
N ALA A 656 -18.02 -9.18 37.73
CA ALA A 656 -17.75 -10.30 36.83
C ALA A 656 -16.77 -9.93 35.72
N ILE A 657 -16.91 -8.73 35.13
CA ILE A 657 -15.98 -8.21 34.12
C ILE A 657 -14.59 -8.00 34.74
N ALA A 658 -14.51 -7.36 35.91
CA ALA A 658 -13.24 -7.11 36.60
C ALA A 658 -12.51 -8.43 36.97
N ASP A 659 -13.24 -9.47 37.35
CA ASP A 659 -12.70 -10.81 37.60
C ASP A 659 -12.07 -11.40 36.33
N MET A 660 -12.78 -11.33 35.20
CA MET A 660 -12.27 -11.80 33.90
C MET A 660 -11.01 -11.03 33.46
N VAL A 661 -10.97 -9.71 33.69
CA VAL A 661 -9.78 -8.89 33.39
C VAL A 661 -8.58 -9.29 34.25
N LYS A 662 -8.78 -9.49 35.56
CA LYS A 662 -7.72 -9.95 36.47
C LYS A 662 -7.18 -11.32 36.09
N GLU A 663 -8.04 -12.24 35.64
CA GLU A 663 -7.64 -13.58 35.19
C GLU A 663 -6.67 -13.55 33.99
N LEU A 664 -6.74 -12.50 33.16
CA LEU A 664 -5.79 -12.26 32.06
C LEU A 664 -4.51 -11.55 32.50
N GLY A 665 -4.35 -11.24 33.78
CA GLY A 665 -3.19 -10.51 34.31
C GLY A 665 -3.22 -9.00 34.00
N ALA A 666 -4.39 -8.44 33.68
CA ALA A 666 -4.61 -7.01 33.49
C ALA A 666 -5.17 -6.35 34.77
N ASP A 667 -5.12 -5.02 34.83
CA ASP A 667 -5.53 -4.20 35.97
C ASP A 667 -6.89 -3.52 35.71
N PRO A 668 -8.01 -4.00 36.30
CA PRO A 668 -9.31 -3.38 36.11
C PRO A 668 -9.55 -2.19 37.05
N VAL A 669 -9.99 -1.08 36.48
CA VAL A 669 -10.42 0.12 37.20
C VAL A 669 -11.87 0.43 36.84
N ILE A 670 -12.78 0.42 37.83
CA ILE A 670 -14.18 0.79 37.63
C ILE A 670 -14.30 2.29 37.84
N ALA A 671 -14.76 3.04 36.84
CA ALA A 671 -14.79 4.49 36.92
C ALA A 671 -15.95 5.12 36.13
N GLU A 672 -16.55 6.16 36.71
CA GLU A 672 -17.66 6.91 36.12
C GLU A 672 -17.72 8.32 36.71
N SER A 673 -18.35 9.24 35.99
CA SER A 673 -18.81 10.53 36.52
C SER A 673 -20.31 10.69 36.30
N SER A 674 -21.07 10.77 37.40
CA SER A 674 -22.53 10.88 37.34
C SER A 674 -23.01 12.13 36.58
N ALA A 675 -24.32 12.23 36.34
CA ALA A 675 -24.93 13.35 35.62
C ALA A 675 -24.46 14.71 36.14
N ALA A 676 -24.53 15.73 35.28
CA ALA A 676 -23.99 17.04 35.60
C ALA A 676 -24.65 17.62 36.87
N GLY A 677 -23.83 17.94 37.87
CA GLY A 677 -24.30 18.42 39.18
C GLY A 677 -24.73 17.35 40.18
N VAL A 678 -24.69 16.06 39.83
CA VAL A 678 -24.90 14.94 40.76
C VAL A 678 -23.57 14.55 41.42
N ASP A 679 -23.60 14.27 42.73
CA ASP A 679 -22.48 13.71 43.48
C ASP A 679 -22.29 12.23 43.14
N THR A 680 -21.18 11.89 42.48
CA THR A 680 -20.90 10.52 42.04
C THR A 680 -20.73 9.54 43.21
N GLU A 681 -20.14 9.97 44.34
CA GLU A 681 -19.93 9.08 45.48
C GLU A 681 -21.24 8.71 46.17
N GLU A 682 -22.22 9.61 46.16
CA GLU A 682 -23.57 9.25 46.62
C GLU A 682 -24.19 8.17 45.73
N VAL A 683 -23.96 8.22 44.42
CA VAL A 683 -24.46 7.21 43.49
C VAL A 683 -23.70 5.89 43.64
N ILE A 684 -22.38 5.92 43.84
CA ILE A 684 -21.55 4.73 44.16
C ILE A 684 -22.07 4.04 45.42
N ARG A 685 -22.32 4.79 46.50
CA ARG A 685 -22.93 4.27 47.74
C ARG A 685 -24.29 3.66 47.51
N PHE A 686 -25.17 4.40 46.81
CA PHE A 686 -26.53 3.96 46.50
C PHE A 686 -26.56 2.68 45.65
N ALA A 687 -25.68 2.59 44.66
CA ALA A 687 -25.50 1.41 43.80
C ALA A 687 -24.63 0.32 44.46
N GLU A 688 -24.30 0.47 45.74
CA GLU A 688 -23.52 -0.46 46.57
C GLU A 688 -22.15 -0.86 46.00
N TYR A 689 -21.55 -0.01 45.14
CA TYR A 689 -20.21 -0.27 44.60
C TYR A 689 -19.11 -0.20 45.66
N ASP A 690 -19.38 0.37 46.84
CA ASP A 690 -18.44 0.32 47.97
C ASP A 690 -18.11 -1.11 48.42
N LYS A 691 -19.03 -2.07 48.21
CA LYS A 691 -18.74 -3.49 48.43
C LYS A 691 -17.57 -3.98 47.58
N LEU A 692 -17.39 -3.44 46.38
CA LEU A 692 -16.25 -3.78 45.53
C LEU A 692 -14.96 -3.15 46.06
N ARG A 693 -15.02 -1.94 46.61
CA ARG A 693 -13.87 -1.34 47.31
C ARG A 693 -13.43 -2.19 48.50
N GLU A 694 -14.39 -2.67 49.30
CA GLU A 694 -14.14 -3.58 50.43
C GLU A 694 -13.53 -4.92 50.00
N GLN A 695 -13.85 -5.39 48.79
CA GLN A 695 -13.30 -6.61 48.19
C GLN A 695 -11.96 -6.36 47.45
N GLY A 696 -11.42 -5.15 47.49
CA GLY A 696 -10.12 -4.81 46.90
C GLY A 696 -10.15 -4.51 45.39
N TYR A 697 -11.30 -4.12 44.83
CA TYR A 697 -11.37 -3.54 43.49
C TYR A 697 -11.26 -2.01 43.54
N THR A 698 -10.65 -1.43 42.51
CA THR A 698 -10.54 0.02 42.35
C THR A 698 -11.84 0.57 41.78
N VAL A 699 -12.55 1.39 42.57
CA VAL A 699 -13.77 2.11 42.13
C VAL A 699 -13.57 3.62 42.32
N LEU A 700 -13.54 4.38 41.23
CA LEU A 700 -13.23 5.80 41.21
C LEU A 700 -14.44 6.67 40.89
N ASP A 701 -14.59 7.76 41.65
CA ASP A 701 -15.34 8.93 41.21
C ASP A 701 -14.43 9.77 40.32
N LEU A 702 -14.66 9.73 39.00
CA LEU A 702 -13.83 10.46 38.05
C LEU A 702 -13.81 11.97 38.35
N LYS A 703 -14.85 12.55 38.95
CA LYS A 703 -14.89 14.00 39.26
C LYS A 703 -13.82 14.44 40.26
N LYS A 704 -13.18 13.50 40.97
CA LYS A 704 -12.08 13.76 41.91
C LYS A 704 -10.69 13.53 41.31
N GLU A 705 -10.63 12.99 40.11
CA GLU A 705 -9.38 12.64 39.45
C GLU A 705 -8.78 13.85 38.73
N LYS A 706 -7.49 13.74 38.37
CA LYS A 706 -6.81 14.81 37.63
C LYS A 706 -7.41 14.95 36.23
N THR A 707 -7.77 16.18 35.88
CA THR A 707 -8.33 16.52 34.58
C THR A 707 -7.26 16.60 33.50
N VAL A 708 -7.58 16.11 32.30
CA VAL A 708 -6.71 16.20 31.11
C VAL A 708 -7.55 16.52 29.87
N LYS A 709 -6.90 17.07 28.83
CA LYS A 709 -7.53 17.36 27.55
C LYS A 709 -6.98 16.44 26.48
N ILE A 710 -7.85 15.82 25.70
CA ILE A 710 -7.49 14.92 24.62
C ILE A 710 -7.98 15.46 23.27
N PRO A 711 -7.29 15.18 22.16
CA PRO A 711 -7.73 15.59 20.83
C PRO A 711 -8.89 14.73 20.31
N ALA A 712 -9.76 15.32 19.49
CA ALA A 712 -10.81 14.63 18.72
C ALA A 712 -10.66 14.98 17.23
N PRO A 713 -9.62 14.46 16.54
CA PRO A 713 -9.26 14.92 15.19
C PRO A 713 -10.36 14.66 14.15
N GLU A 714 -11.08 13.55 14.31
CA GLU A 714 -12.20 13.15 13.45
C GLU A 714 -13.57 13.69 13.91
N GLY A 715 -13.63 14.41 15.04
CA GLY A 715 -14.90 14.88 15.58
C GLY A 715 -15.55 15.94 14.68
N HIS A 716 -16.84 15.81 14.42
CA HIS A 716 -17.62 16.73 13.57
C HIS A 716 -18.10 17.97 14.35
N ILE A 717 -18.42 17.80 15.63
CA ILE A 717 -18.96 18.82 16.55
C ILE A 717 -17.87 19.32 17.51
N ILE A 718 -17.05 18.43 18.05
CA ILE A 718 -15.96 18.74 18.98
C ILE A 718 -14.60 18.39 18.37
N LYS A 719 -13.58 19.21 18.64
CA LYS A 719 -12.19 18.99 18.13
C LYS A 719 -11.19 18.61 19.22
N GLU A 720 -11.59 18.81 20.46
CA GLU A 720 -10.84 18.52 21.68
C GLU A 720 -11.85 18.32 22.81
N LEU A 721 -11.47 17.53 23.81
CA LEU A 721 -12.38 17.09 24.86
C LEU A 721 -11.68 17.06 26.21
N TRP A 722 -12.31 17.63 27.23
CA TRP A 722 -11.87 17.47 28.62
C TRP A 722 -12.40 16.18 29.26
N THR A 723 -11.46 15.37 29.76
CA THR A 723 -11.68 14.11 30.48
C THR A 723 -10.77 14.04 31.72
N TRP A 724 -10.50 12.84 32.24
CA TRP A 724 -9.64 12.58 33.39
C TRP A 724 -8.50 11.63 33.04
N GLU A 725 -7.41 11.74 33.79
CA GLU A 725 -6.16 11.00 33.55
C GLU A 725 -6.36 9.47 33.51
N PRO A 726 -7.18 8.83 34.37
CA PRO A 726 -7.46 7.40 34.25
C PRO A 726 -8.12 7.00 32.92
N VAL A 727 -8.91 7.89 32.31
CA VAL A 727 -9.55 7.65 31.01
C VAL A 727 -8.52 7.77 29.89
N ALA A 728 -7.68 8.81 29.92
CA ALA A 728 -6.68 9.04 28.89
C ALA A 728 -5.51 8.05 28.92
N LYS A 729 -5.28 7.39 30.05
CA LYS A 729 -4.23 6.37 30.24
C LYS A 729 -4.73 4.93 30.11
N ALA A 730 -6.03 4.71 29.95
CA ALA A 730 -6.55 3.36 29.81
C ALA A 730 -6.06 2.75 28.48
N ASP A 731 -5.50 1.54 28.54
CA ASP A 731 -5.11 0.78 27.35
C ASP A 731 -6.36 0.18 26.66
N ALA A 732 -7.41 -0.06 27.44
CA ALA A 732 -8.70 -0.56 26.96
C ALA A 732 -9.86 -0.02 27.80
N ILE A 733 -10.99 0.28 27.16
CA ILE A 733 -12.22 0.73 27.83
C ILE A 733 -13.36 -0.24 27.52
N ILE A 734 -14.03 -0.73 28.57
CA ILE A 734 -15.23 -1.59 28.50
C ILE A 734 -16.43 -0.77 28.98
N SER A 735 -17.42 -0.56 28.13
CA SER A 735 -18.64 0.18 28.47
C SER A 735 -19.73 -0.77 28.99
N VAL A 736 -20.36 -0.42 30.11
CA VAL A 736 -21.37 -1.26 30.77
C VAL A 736 -22.69 -0.49 31.00
N PRO A 737 -23.44 -0.15 29.93
CA PRO A 737 -24.69 0.60 30.03
C PRO A 737 -25.83 -0.23 30.63
N VAL A 738 -26.91 0.44 31.06
CA VAL A 738 -28.20 -0.21 31.37
C VAL A 738 -29.12 -0.14 30.16
N MET A 739 -29.92 -1.19 29.92
CA MET A 739 -30.95 -1.22 28.87
C MET A 739 -32.12 -0.27 29.21
N LYS A 740 -32.06 0.99 28.76
CA LYS A 740 -33.14 1.96 29.09
C LYS A 740 -33.44 3.01 28.03
N THR A 741 -34.66 3.52 28.08
CA THR A 741 -35.13 4.63 27.23
C THR A 741 -34.51 5.96 27.65
N HIS A 742 -34.59 6.95 26.77
CA HIS A 742 -34.09 8.29 27.02
C HIS A 742 -35.02 9.35 26.40
N ASP A 743 -35.26 10.44 27.15
CA ASP A 743 -36.14 11.53 26.74
C ASP A 743 -35.70 12.32 25.49
N GLN A 744 -34.39 12.43 25.23
CA GLN A 744 -33.82 13.05 24.03
C GLN A 744 -33.36 12.08 22.92
N THR A 745 -32.67 10.99 23.28
CA THR A 745 -31.97 10.12 22.33
C THR A 745 -32.70 8.81 22.03
N GLU A 746 -33.98 8.71 22.42
CA GLU A 746 -34.83 7.51 22.40
C GLU A 746 -34.37 6.41 23.37
N VAL A 747 -33.10 6.05 23.33
CA VAL A 747 -32.45 5.07 24.22
C VAL A 747 -31.12 5.62 24.74
N THR A 748 -30.61 5.01 25.81
CA THR A 748 -29.28 5.29 26.34
C THR A 748 -28.55 3.99 26.60
N LEU A 749 -27.76 3.59 25.62
CA LEU A 749 -27.03 2.32 25.61
C LEU A 749 -25.53 2.59 25.52
N GLY A 750 -24.77 1.74 24.84
CA GLY A 750 -23.32 1.81 24.73
C GLY A 750 -22.86 3.15 24.18
N ILE A 751 -23.37 3.60 23.03
CA ILE A 751 -22.93 4.83 22.33
C ILE A 751 -22.96 6.03 23.27
N LYS A 752 -24.07 6.21 23.99
CA LYS A 752 -24.29 7.36 24.86
C LYS A 752 -23.71 7.21 26.28
N ASN A 753 -23.33 6.00 26.70
CA ASN A 753 -22.81 5.74 28.05
C ASN A 753 -21.48 6.46 28.32
N LEU A 754 -20.61 6.61 27.31
CA LEU A 754 -19.30 7.25 27.45
C LEU A 754 -19.38 8.71 27.89
N LYS A 755 -20.58 9.33 27.86
CA LYS A 755 -20.82 10.64 28.45
C LYS A 755 -20.48 10.68 29.95
N GLY A 756 -20.40 9.53 30.60
CA GLY A 756 -19.87 9.35 31.95
C GLY A 756 -18.36 9.51 32.11
N LEU A 757 -17.61 9.57 31.00
CA LEU A 757 -16.15 9.73 30.97
C LEU A 757 -15.69 11.16 30.64
N ILE A 758 -16.61 12.13 30.64
CA ILE A 758 -16.30 13.54 30.32
C ILE A 758 -16.76 14.48 31.43
N GLN A 759 -16.14 15.66 31.50
CA GLN A 759 -16.43 16.64 32.55
C GLN A 759 -17.85 17.21 32.45
N ASP A 760 -18.40 17.68 33.57
CA ASP A 760 -19.73 18.28 33.64
C ASP A 760 -19.87 19.49 32.70
N GLY A 761 -18.79 20.24 32.46
CA GLY A 761 -18.75 21.32 31.46
C GLY A 761 -19.01 20.80 30.03
N GLU A 762 -18.34 19.73 29.64
CA GLU A 762 -18.49 19.08 28.32
C GLU A 762 -19.89 18.46 28.16
N LYS A 763 -20.39 17.77 29.20
CA LYS A 763 -21.76 17.21 29.21
C LYS A 763 -22.82 18.27 28.88
N LYS A 764 -22.63 19.49 29.38
CA LYS A 764 -23.51 20.67 29.15
C LYS A 764 -23.27 21.28 27.77
N GLN A 765 -22.03 21.30 27.30
CA GLN A 765 -21.66 21.84 25.99
C GLN A 765 -22.24 21.02 24.84
N PHE A 766 -22.28 19.69 24.96
CA PHE A 766 -22.88 18.83 23.94
C PHE A 766 -24.36 19.13 23.74
N HIS A 767 -25.07 19.44 24.82
CA HIS A 767 -26.46 19.87 24.75
C HIS A 767 -26.62 21.20 24.01
N LYS A 768 -25.57 22.03 23.88
CA LYS A 768 -25.56 23.32 23.15
C LYS A 768 -25.20 23.16 21.67
N LEU A 769 -24.22 22.30 21.39
CA LEU A 769 -23.62 22.18 20.06
C LEU A 769 -24.30 21.12 19.18
N GLY A 770 -24.97 20.13 19.79
CA GLY A 770 -25.62 19.03 19.10
C GLY A 770 -25.30 17.71 19.78
N VAL A 771 -26.25 17.18 20.56
CA VAL A 771 -26.00 16.04 21.45
C VAL A 771 -25.76 14.73 20.70
N PHE A 772 -26.44 14.52 19.56
CA PHE A 772 -26.31 13.29 18.75
C PHE A 772 -24.88 13.17 18.19
N GLY A 773 -24.49 14.11 17.34
CA GLY A 773 -23.15 14.12 16.76
C GLY A 773 -22.03 14.27 17.78
N GLY A 774 -22.22 15.04 18.86
CA GLY A 774 -21.21 15.16 19.92
C GLY A 774 -20.99 13.84 20.68
N VAL A 775 -22.05 13.07 20.92
CA VAL A 775 -21.94 11.72 21.51
C VAL A 775 -21.22 10.76 20.54
N VAL A 776 -21.44 10.88 19.24
CA VAL A 776 -20.71 10.06 18.25
C VAL A 776 -19.24 10.46 18.16
N ASP A 777 -18.92 11.76 18.19
CA ASP A 777 -17.52 12.25 18.26
C ASP A 777 -16.79 11.71 19.51
N LEU A 778 -17.49 11.60 20.63
CA LEU A 778 -16.95 11.06 21.88
C LEU A 778 -16.49 9.60 21.72
N ASN A 779 -17.20 8.83 20.90
CA ASN A 779 -16.85 7.43 20.61
C ASN A 779 -15.59 7.30 19.75
N GLN A 780 -15.31 8.28 18.90
CA GLN A 780 -14.06 8.36 18.14
C GLN A 780 -12.90 8.82 19.02
N ALA A 781 -13.14 9.81 19.89
CA ALA A 781 -12.10 10.38 20.76
C ALA A 781 -11.69 9.45 21.91
N ILE A 782 -12.62 8.64 22.41
CA ILE A 782 -12.40 7.69 23.51
C ILE A 782 -12.78 6.30 23.00
N PRO A 783 -11.86 5.61 22.29
CA PRO A 783 -12.16 4.31 21.70
C PRO A 783 -12.37 3.26 22.78
N ARG A 784 -13.51 2.57 22.70
CA ARG A 784 -13.81 1.41 23.54
C ARG A 784 -13.49 0.13 22.77
N VAL A 785 -13.27 -0.95 23.51
CA VAL A 785 -13.02 -2.28 22.91
C VAL A 785 -14.20 -3.25 23.09
N LEU A 786 -15.13 -2.95 23.99
CA LEU A 786 -16.24 -3.84 24.33
C LEU A 786 -17.43 -3.09 24.94
N THR A 787 -18.65 -3.49 24.60
CA THR A 787 -19.90 -3.06 25.24
C THR A 787 -20.60 -4.27 25.85
N ILE A 788 -21.00 -4.18 27.12
CA ILE A 788 -21.81 -5.18 27.83
C ILE A 788 -23.03 -4.47 28.44
N VAL A 789 -24.20 -4.63 27.82
CA VAL A 789 -25.45 -4.05 28.32
C VAL A 789 -26.00 -4.88 29.48
N ASP A 790 -26.15 -4.23 30.64
CA ASP A 790 -26.94 -4.72 31.76
C ASP A 790 -28.42 -4.59 31.43
N GLY A 791 -29.02 -5.70 30.99
CA GLY A 791 -30.44 -5.86 30.76
C GLY A 791 -31.12 -6.70 31.83
N ILE A 792 -30.57 -6.80 33.05
CA ILE A 792 -31.23 -7.58 34.11
C ILE A 792 -32.55 -6.88 34.48
N THR A 793 -32.43 -5.62 34.88
CA THR A 793 -33.58 -4.70 34.98
C THR A 793 -33.28 -3.46 34.14
N GLY A 794 -34.00 -3.31 33.04
CA GLY A 794 -34.01 -2.10 32.22
C GLY A 794 -34.99 -1.05 32.75
N GLN A 795 -35.16 0.04 32.00
CA GLN A 795 -36.09 1.12 32.34
C GLN A 795 -36.80 1.68 31.09
N GLU A 796 -38.12 1.86 31.17
CA GLU A 796 -38.97 2.39 30.09
C GLU A 796 -39.67 3.72 30.44
N GLY A 797 -40.17 4.45 29.45
CA GLY A 797 -40.82 5.75 29.65
C GLY A 797 -39.81 6.89 29.82
N LEU A 798 -39.95 7.70 30.87
CA LEU A 798 -39.15 8.91 31.15
C LEU A 798 -37.75 8.62 31.69
N GLY A 799 -37.00 7.75 31.02
CA GLY A 799 -35.57 7.59 31.24
C GLY A 799 -34.80 8.87 30.86
N PRO A 800 -33.56 9.05 31.35
CA PRO A 800 -32.68 8.02 31.89
C PRO A 800 -32.73 7.82 33.43
N ILE A 801 -33.60 8.54 34.13
CA ILE A 801 -33.70 8.52 35.62
C ILE A 801 -35.12 8.16 36.08
N PHE A 802 -36.16 8.78 35.51
CA PHE A 802 -37.54 8.75 36.02
C PHE A 802 -38.44 7.73 35.31
N GLY A 803 -37.85 6.74 34.63
CA GLY A 803 -38.62 5.70 33.97
C GLY A 803 -39.11 4.60 34.91
N GLU A 804 -39.97 3.73 34.37
CA GLU A 804 -40.53 2.57 35.05
C GLU A 804 -39.60 1.34 34.86
N PRO A 805 -39.31 0.54 35.90
CA PRO A 805 -38.41 -0.61 35.79
C PRO A 805 -39.01 -1.74 34.95
N VAL A 806 -38.17 -2.40 34.15
CA VAL A 806 -38.54 -3.52 33.28
C VAL A 806 -37.59 -4.70 33.47
N HIS A 807 -38.08 -5.81 34.01
CA HIS A 807 -37.25 -7.01 34.17
C HIS A 807 -37.13 -7.77 32.85
N MET A 808 -35.93 -7.74 32.27
CA MET A 808 -35.62 -8.47 31.02
C MET A 808 -34.77 -9.71 31.31
N ASN A 809 -34.01 -9.73 32.40
CA ASN A 809 -33.08 -10.81 32.79
C ASN A 809 -32.09 -11.15 31.66
N LEU A 810 -31.50 -10.15 31.02
CA LEU A 810 -30.56 -10.31 29.90
C LEU A 810 -29.19 -9.69 30.19
N VAL A 811 -28.16 -10.27 29.60
CA VAL A 811 -26.87 -9.62 29.34
C VAL A 811 -26.65 -9.64 27.83
N ILE A 812 -26.38 -8.48 27.24
CA ILE A 812 -26.07 -8.35 25.81
C ILE A 812 -24.63 -7.86 25.67
N ALA A 813 -23.82 -8.46 24.81
CA ALA A 813 -22.42 -8.08 24.65
C ALA A 813 -21.98 -8.04 23.18
N SER A 814 -21.11 -7.09 22.84
CA SER A 814 -20.44 -7.03 21.55
C SER A 814 -19.18 -6.16 21.58
N LYS A 815 -18.18 -6.53 20.77
CA LYS A 815 -17.00 -5.71 20.48
C LYS A 815 -17.33 -4.55 19.52
N ASP A 816 -18.45 -4.63 18.82
CA ASP A 816 -19.01 -3.55 18.00
C ASP A 816 -20.09 -2.82 18.80
N CYS A 817 -19.85 -1.54 19.11
CA CYS A 817 -20.77 -0.75 19.93
C CYS A 817 -22.05 -0.34 19.18
N VAL A 818 -22.01 -0.20 17.86
CA VAL A 818 -23.18 0.12 17.05
C VAL A 818 -24.06 -1.12 16.96
N ALA A 819 -23.47 -2.30 16.79
CA ALA A 819 -24.22 -3.56 16.75
C ALA A 819 -24.86 -3.88 18.10
N ALA A 820 -24.14 -3.65 19.21
CA ALA A 820 -24.70 -3.77 20.56
C ALA A 820 -25.94 -2.88 20.74
N ASP A 821 -25.86 -1.62 20.33
CA ASP A 821 -26.95 -0.65 20.47
C ASP A 821 -28.13 -0.98 19.53
N ALA A 822 -27.86 -1.38 18.29
CA ALA A 822 -28.87 -1.77 17.31
C ALA A 822 -29.67 -3.00 17.77
N VAL A 823 -28.98 -4.08 18.17
CA VAL A 823 -29.63 -5.30 18.67
C VAL A 823 -30.41 -5.03 19.95
N THR A 824 -29.83 -4.27 20.89
CA THR A 824 -30.51 -3.94 22.15
C THR A 824 -31.74 -3.07 21.90
N SER A 825 -31.66 -2.12 20.96
CA SER A 825 -32.80 -1.31 20.51
C SER A 825 -33.92 -2.19 19.95
N ALA A 826 -33.57 -3.16 19.10
CA ALA A 826 -34.51 -4.14 18.55
C ALA A 826 -35.20 -5.00 19.64
N VAL A 827 -34.43 -5.44 20.65
CA VAL A 827 -34.97 -6.15 21.83
C VAL A 827 -35.95 -5.27 22.62
N MET A 828 -35.67 -3.97 22.75
CA MET A 828 -36.57 -2.98 23.37
C MET A 828 -37.75 -2.59 22.47
N GLY A 829 -37.86 -3.16 21.27
CA GLY A 829 -38.91 -2.87 20.30
C GLY A 829 -38.75 -1.56 19.55
N TYR A 830 -37.55 -0.99 19.50
CA TYR A 830 -37.15 0.07 18.55
C TYR A 830 -36.71 -0.52 17.22
N ASP A 831 -37.01 0.16 16.13
CA ASP A 831 -36.27 -0.02 14.90
C ASP A 831 -34.91 0.71 15.06
N PRO A 832 -33.75 0.08 14.80
CA PRO A 832 -32.46 0.75 14.88
C PRO A 832 -32.40 2.09 14.12
N GLU A 833 -33.16 2.25 13.03
CA GLU A 833 -33.26 3.51 12.28
C GLU A 833 -33.97 4.64 13.05
N GLU A 834 -34.77 4.33 14.07
CA GLU A 834 -35.39 5.33 14.96
C GLU A 834 -34.37 5.99 15.89
N VAL A 835 -33.22 5.33 16.12
CA VAL A 835 -32.21 5.73 17.10
C VAL A 835 -31.08 6.49 16.39
N ARG A 836 -31.21 7.81 16.32
CA ARG A 836 -30.28 8.68 15.59
C ARG A 836 -28.81 8.52 15.98
N THR A 837 -28.48 8.26 17.24
CA THR A 837 -27.09 8.05 17.65
C THR A 837 -26.49 6.78 17.05
N THR A 838 -27.31 5.74 16.85
CA THR A 838 -26.90 4.49 16.21
C THR A 838 -26.72 4.69 14.71
N VAL A 839 -27.68 5.37 14.06
CA VAL A 839 -27.59 5.74 12.63
C VAL A 839 -26.34 6.56 12.35
N GLU A 840 -26.14 7.65 13.10
CA GLU A 840 -25.01 8.54 12.88
C GLU A 840 -23.67 7.87 13.19
N ALA A 841 -23.60 6.94 14.15
CA ALA A 841 -22.39 6.16 14.41
C ALA A 841 -22.10 5.15 13.28
N HIS A 842 -23.13 4.51 12.74
CA HIS A 842 -23.01 3.61 11.58
C HIS A 842 -22.54 4.35 10.33
N GLU A 843 -23.17 5.49 9.99
CA GLU A 843 -22.82 6.31 8.82
C GLU A 843 -21.37 6.82 8.87
N ARG A 844 -20.81 6.96 10.08
CA ARG A 844 -19.40 7.34 10.31
C ARG A 844 -18.45 6.15 10.42
N GLY A 845 -18.92 4.93 10.16
CA GLY A 845 -18.09 3.73 10.12
C GLY A 845 -17.67 3.18 11.48
N LEU A 846 -18.38 3.52 12.57
CA LEU A 846 -18.04 3.05 13.92
C LEU A 846 -18.56 1.63 14.25
N GLY A 847 -19.36 1.05 13.36
CA GLY A 847 -19.92 -0.30 13.51
C GLY A 847 -21.14 -0.56 12.63
N GLU A 848 -21.77 -1.73 12.77
CA GLU A 848 -22.95 -2.15 12.01
C GLU A 848 -24.26 -1.87 12.77
N MET A 849 -25.27 -1.32 12.08
CA MET A 849 -26.63 -1.18 12.61
C MET A 849 -27.65 -2.13 11.95
N ASP A 850 -27.35 -2.63 10.75
CA ASP A 850 -28.19 -3.54 9.99
C ASP A 850 -28.21 -4.91 10.66
N LEU A 851 -29.35 -5.26 11.26
CA LEU A 851 -29.55 -6.51 11.98
C LEU A 851 -29.31 -7.74 11.09
N GLN A 852 -29.42 -7.64 9.76
CA GLN A 852 -29.17 -8.76 8.84
C GLN A 852 -27.67 -9.05 8.67
N LYS A 853 -26.82 -8.10 9.03
CA LYS A 853 -25.35 -8.18 8.97
C LYS A 853 -24.72 -8.35 10.36
N ILE A 854 -25.53 -8.70 11.36
CA ILE A 854 -25.11 -8.94 12.74
C ILE A 854 -25.33 -10.41 13.09
N ASP A 855 -24.27 -11.10 13.53
CA ASP A 855 -24.32 -12.50 13.95
C ASP A 855 -24.80 -12.57 15.41
N ILE A 856 -26.05 -12.97 15.61
CA ILE A 856 -26.65 -13.03 16.93
C ILE A 856 -26.38 -14.40 17.57
N LYS A 857 -25.69 -14.42 18.70
CA LYS A 857 -25.43 -15.62 19.51
C LYS A 857 -26.34 -15.68 20.74
N GLY A 858 -26.76 -16.87 21.13
CA GLY A 858 -27.64 -17.07 22.28
C GLY A 858 -29.11 -16.96 21.89
N GLU A 859 -29.88 -16.15 22.63
CA GLU A 859 -31.31 -15.99 22.41
C GLU A 859 -31.61 -15.17 21.15
N PRO A 860 -32.48 -15.61 20.23
CA PRO A 860 -32.93 -14.78 19.12
C PRO A 860 -33.69 -13.54 19.59
N ILE A 861 -33.57 -12.41 18.89
CA ILE A 861 -34.25 -11.14 19.27
C ILE A 861 -35.73 -11.36 19.52
N ASP A 862 -36.44 -12.05 18.60
CA ASP A 862 -37.90 -12.22 18.69
C ASP A 862 -38.36 -13.03 19.91
N THR A 863 -37.49 -13.85 20.52
CA THR A 863 -37.85 -14.63 21.72
C THR A 863 -37.73 -13.84 23.02
N VAL A 864 -37.00 -12.73 23.00
CA VAL A 864 -36.75 -11.86 24.16
C VAL A 864 -37.26 -10.43 23.96
N LYS A 865 -37.74 -10.11 22.76
CA LYS A 865 -38.24 -8.79 22.39
C LYS A 865 -39.42 -8.40 23.27
N ARG A 866 -39.33 -7.22 23.88
CA ARG A 866 -40.42 -6.56 24.58
C ARG A 866 -40.44 -5.11 24.14
N ARG A 867 -41.57 -4.62 23.65
CA ARG A 867 -41.73 -3.21 23.33
C ARG A 867 -41.70 -2.38 24.60
N PHE A 868 -40.73 -1.48 24.71
CA PHE A 868 -40.66 -0.53 25.81
C PHE A 868 -41.56 0.68 25.52
N LYS A 869 -42.21 1.21 26.56
CA LYS A 869 -42.92 2.50 26.53
C LYS A 869 -41.92 3.60 26.16
N ARG A 870 -42.16 4.32 25.06
CA ARG A 870 -41.30 5.43 24.63
C ARG A 870 -41.43 6.61 25.59
N ALA A 871 -40.38 7.44 25.70
CA ALA A 871 -40.48 8.69 26.47
C ALA A 871 -41.58 9.62 25.92
N THR A 872 -41.79 9.59 24.59
CA THR A 872 -42.82 10.33 23.87
C THR A 872 -44.25 9.92 24.17
N GLU A 873 -44.46 8.74 24.74
CA GLU A 873 -45.77 8.22 25.12
C GLU A 873 -46.17 8.60 26.55
N VAL A 874 -45.26 9.19 27.33
CA VAL A 874 -45.52 9.55 28.72
C VAL A 874 -46.19 10.91 28.80
N LYS A 875 -47.36 10.96 29.43
CA LYS A 875 -48.02 12.23 29.76
C LYS A 875 -47.30 12.91 30.91
N ILE A 876 -46.84 14.14 30.67
CA ILE A 876 -46.19 14.97 31.68
C ILE A 876 -47.28 15.70 32.48
N GLU A 877 -47.50 15.32 33.73
CA GLU A 877 -48.47 16.00 34.60
C GLU A 877 -48.01 17.43 34.94
N GLY A 878 -48.96 18.35 35.15
CA GLY A 878 -48.67 19.72 35.61
C GLY A 878 -48.15 20.70 34.55
N VAL A 879 -48.31 20.41 33.26
CA VAL A 879 -47.99 21.33 32.15
C VAL A 879 -49.25 22.11 31.74
N PRO A 880 -49.23 23.45 31.62
CA PRO A 880 -50.38 24.24 31.19
C PRO A 880 -50.79 23.91 29.74
N PRO A 881 -52.03 24.22 29.32
CA PRO A 881 -52.50 23.90 27.97
C PRO A 881 -51.74 24.69 26.90
N PHE A 882 -51.19 23.96 25.92
CA PHE A 882 -50.57 24.49 24.71
C PHE A 882 -50.96 23.59 23.53
N THR A 883 -50.83 24.11 22.31
CA THR A 883 -51.24 23.39 21.09
C THR A 883 -50.01 22.83 20.39
N ILE A 884 -50.10 21.57 19.95
CA ILE A 884 -49.09 20.93 19.10
C ILE A 884 -49.72 20.70 17.72
N ILE A 885 -49.11 21.27 16.68
CA ILE A 885 -49.46 20.99 15.29
C ILE A 885 -48.37 20.11 14.73
N GLU A 886 -48.69 18.83 14.59
CA GLU A 886 -47.73 17.81 14.18
C GLU A 886 -48.07 17.27 12.79
N ASP A 887 -47.09 17.24 11.88
CA ASP A 887 -47.17 16.41 10.69
C ASP A 887 -46.81 14.95 10.99
N ALA A 888 -47.43 13.99 10.30
CA ALA A 888 -47.09 12.58 10.46
C ALA A 888 -45.60 12.28 10.18
N LYS A 889 -44.92 13.14 9.41
CA LYS A 889 -43.47 13.07 9.12
C LYS A 889 -42.61 13.81 10.15
N ALA A 890 -43.16 14.30 11.25
CA ALA A 890 -42.38 14.88 12.34
C ALA A 890 -41.47 13.81 12.95
N CYS A 891 -40.16 14.03 12.86
CA CYS A 891 -39.18 13.07 13.37
C CYS A 891 -39.25 12.93 14.90
N THR A 892 -38.92 11.74 15.38
CA THR A 892 -38.80 11.41 16.81
C THR A 892 -37.90 12.39 17.55
N GLY A 893 -36.77 12.78 16.96
CA GLY A 893 -35.85 13.77 17.52
C GLY A 893 -36.49 15.11 17.91
N CYS A 894 -37.38 15.69 17.10
CA CYS A 894 -38.06 16.94 17.48
C CYS A 894 -39.08 16.74 18.61
N LYS A 895 -39.76 15.59 18.65
CA LYS A 895 -40.70 15.24 19.73
C LYS A 895 -39.97 15.05 21.07
N ALA A 896 -38.85 14.34 21.01
CA ALA A 896 -37.94 14.10 22.12
C ALA A 896 -37.39 15.42 22.69
N THR A 897 -36.91 16.32 21.82
CA THR A 897 -36.49 17.68 22.22
C THR A 897 -37.62 18.47 22.88
N LEU A 898 -38.86 18.39 22.37
CA LEU A 898 -40.01 19.09 22.98
C LEU A 898 -40.26 18.61 24.42
N ILE A 899 -40.28 17.29 24.62
CA ILE A 899 -40.47 16.69 25.94
C ILE A 899 -39.35 17.07 26.89
N SER A 900 -38.10 16.97 26.43
CA SER A 900 -36.95 17.31 27.23
C SER A 900 -36.92 18.80 27.59
N ALA A 901 -37.31 19.68 26.67
CA ALA A 901 -37.47 21.11 26.95
C ALA A 901 -38.57 21.38 27.99
N ILE A 902 -39.70 20.66 27.94
CA ILE A 902 -40.77 20.76 28.95
C ILE A 902 -40.26 20.30 30.32
N MET A 903 -39.49 19.21 30.38
CA MET A 903 -38.87 18.75 31.63
C MET A 903 -37.87 19.77 32.18
N ASP A 904 -37.05 20.36 31.30
CA ASP A 904 -36.13 21.43 31.66
C ASP A 904 -36.88 22.63 32.25
N MET A 905 -38.00 23.03 31.63
CA MET A 905 -38.87 24.12 32.10
C MET A 905 -39.51 23.82 33.46
N LYS A 906 -40.01 22.59 33.66
CA LYS A 906 -40.57 22.16 34.97
C LYS A 906 -39.52 22.19 36.08
N ALA A 907 -38.29 21.77 35.77
CA ALA A 907 -37.20 21.79 36.73
C ALA A 907 -36.77 23.22 37.12
N GLU A 908 -37.06 24.23 36.29
CA GLU A 908 -36.86 25.66 36.61
C GLU A 908 -38.15 26.37 37.09
N HIS A 909 -39.28 25.67 37.19
CA HIS A 909 -40.59 26.26 37.48
C HIS A 909 -41.04 27.35 36.47
N ILE A 910 -40.68 27.19 35.19
CA ILE A 910 -41.03 28.14 34.10
C ILE A 910 -41.98 27.54 33.05
N GLU A 911 -42.57 26.36 33.31
CA GLU A 911 -43.51 25.67 32.42
C GLU A 911 -44.76 26.50 32.08
N TYR A 912 -45.13 27.47 32.92
CA TYR A 912 -46.24 28.41 32.67
C TYR A 912 -46.09 29.19 31.36
N LEU A 913 -44.86 29.35 30.84
CA LEU A 913 -44.59 30.07 29.59
C LEU A 913 -45.13 29.37 28.33
N LEU A 914 -45.46 28.08 28.43
CA LEU A 914 -46.06 27.29 27.35
C LEU A 914 -47.54 27.62 27.14
N GLU A 915 -48.22 28.20 28.13
CA GLU A 915 -49.65 28.46 28.06
C GLU A 915 -50.04 29.28 26.82
N GLY A 916 -50.97 28.74 26.02
CA GLY A 916 -51.44 29.39 24.79
C GLY A 916 -50.47 29.36 23.61
N LYS A 917 -49.27 28.79 23.74
CA LYS A 917 -48.35 28.62 22.61
C LYS A 917 -48.83 27.54 21.65
N THR A 918 -48.50 27.71 20.37
CA THR A 918 -48.70 26.71 19.33
C THR A 918 -47.35 26.30 18.76
N ILE A 919 -46.96 25.05 19.01
CA ILE A 919 -45.68 24.50 18.54
C ILE A 919 -45.94 23.63 17.32
N VAL A 920 -45.27 23.94 16.21
CA VAL A 920 -45.41 23.27 14.93
C VAL A 920 -44.21 22.35 14.70
N LEU A 921 -44.45 21.07 14.46
CA LEU A 921 -43.41 20.05 14.25
C LEU A 921 -43.62 19.29 12.94
N GLY A 922 -42.52 19.06 12.22
CA GLY A 922 -42.53 18.36 10.93
C GLY A 922 -42.80 19.28 9.73
N PRO A 923 -42.75 18.76 8.50
CA PRO A 923 -42.95 19.52 7.27
C PRO A 923 -44.44 19.87 7.05
N VAL A 924 -45.02 20.58 8.02
CA VAL A 924 -46.40 21.07 7.99
C VAL A 924 -46.56 22.06 6.83
N THR A 925 -47.69 21.98 6.13
CA THR A 925 -48.05 22.89 5.04
C THR A 925 -48.75 24.13 5.58
N GLU A 926 -48.69 25.23 4.82
CA GLU A 926 -49.17 26.54 5.25
C GLU A 926 -50.67 26.58 5.61
N ASP A 927 -51.48 25.74 4.96
CA ASP A 927 -52.93 25.60 5.20
C ASP A 927 -53.27 25.03 6.59
N ARG A 928 -52.31 24.37 7.25
CA ARG A 928 -52.49 23.80 8.60
C ARG A 928 -52.10 24.79 9.71
N ILE A 929 -51.65 25.99 9.35
CA ILE A 929 -51.24 27.01 10.31
C ILE A 929 -52.46 27.87 10.68
N PRO A 930 -52.82 27.97 11.98
CA PRO A 930 -53.95 28.79 12.42
C PRO A 930 -53.72 30.26 12.06
N GLN A 931 -54.73 30.92 11.49
CA GLN A 931 -54.65 32.35 11.15
C GLN A 931 -54.97 33.27 12.33
N ASP A 932 -55.54 32.71 13.40
CA ASP A 932 -55.97 33.38 14.62
C ASP A 932 -54.93 33.37 15.74
N VAL A 933 -53.79 32.70 15.54
CA VAL A 933 -52.67 32.67 16.49
C VAL A 933 -51.67 33.78 16.15
N LYS A 934 -51.25 34.55 17.16
CA LYS A 934 -50.27 35.62 16.98
C LYS A 934 -48.90 35.05 16.58
N PRO A 935 -48.13 35.72 15.70
CA PRO A 935 -46.81 35.24 15.28
C PRO A 935 -45.86 34.93 16.45
N GLU A 936 -45.90 35.69 17.55
CA GLU A 936 -45.09 35.48 18.75
C GLU A 936 -45.49 34.25 19.59
N ASP A 937 -46.71 33.73 19.39
CA ASP A 937 -47.22 32.52 20.04
C ASP A 937 -47.08 31.27 19.17
N LEU A 938 -46.63 31.44 17.91
CA LEU A 938 -46.43 30.37 16.94
C LEU A 938 -44.95 30.01 16.80
N ILE A 939 -44.59 28.79 17.16
CA ILE A 939 -43.19 28.33 17.23
C ILE A 939 -42.95 27.23 16.20
N PHE A 940 -42.02 27.45 15.28
CA PHE A 940 -41.71 26.52 14.20
C PHE A 940 -40.46 25.71 14.52
N MET A 941 -40.65 24.43 14.84
CA MET A 941 -39.60 23.57 15.36
C MET A 941 -38.92 22.74 14.27
N GLY A 942 -37.63 23.01 14.09
CA GLY A 942 -36.73 22.23 13.24
C GLY A 942 -36.62 22.72 11.80
N ALA A 943 -35.53 22.35 11.12
CA ALA A 943 -35.21 22.82 9.77
C ALA A 943 -36.27 22.45 8.71
N CYS A 944 -37.04 21.38 8.92
CA CYS A 944 -38.14 20.99 8.03
C CYS A 944 -39.31 22.00 8.02
N THR A 945 -39.37 22.90 9.00
CA THR A 945 -40.35 24.00 9.06
C THR A 945 -39.84 25.30 8.40
N ALA A 946 -38.65 25.30 7.79
CA ALA A 946 -37.97 26.52 7.33
C ALA A 946 -38.80 27.40 6.38
N LYS A 947 -39.63 26.78 5.54
CA LYS A 947 -40.53 27.50 4.62
C LYS A 947 -41.58 28.35 5.33
N LEU A 948 -41.86 28.07 6.60
CA LEU A 948 -42.87 28.74 7.41
C LEU A 948 -42.27 29.70 8.45
N TRP A 949 -40.93 29.80 8.54
CA TRP A 949 -40.26 30.63 9.56
C TRP A 949 -40.60 32.13 9.48
N SER A 950 -41.08 32.64 8.34
CA SER A 950 -41.53 34.03 8.22
C SER A 950 -42.85 34.32 8.95
N LYS A 951 -43.57 33.29 9.41
CA LYS A 951 -44.91 33.42 10.01
C LYS A 951 -44.93 33.42 11.54
N GLY A 952 -43.80 33.19 12.18
CA GLY A 952 -43.71 33.08 13.64
C GLY A 952 -42.26 32.89 14.09
N THR A 953 -42.05 32.40 15.31
CA THR A 953 -40.73 32.29 15.92
C THR A 953 -40.02 31.01 15.46
N PRO A 954 -38.89 31.08 14.72
CA PRO A 954 -38.17 29.90 14.27
C PRO A 954 -37.29 29.30 15.36
N CYS A 955 -37.53 28.03 15.69
CA CYS A 955 -36.63 27.22 16.50
C CYS A 955 -35.76 26.35 15.57
N LYS A 956 -34.62 26.92 15.15
CA LYS A 956 -33.74 26.35 14.11
C LYS A 956 -32.98 25.10 14.60
N GLY A 957 -32.71 24.13 13.73
CA GLY A 957 -31.89 22.92 14.02
C GLY A 957 -32.53 21.61 13.55
N CYS A 958 -31.83 20.47 13.59
CA CYS A 958 -32.38 19.17 13.15
C CYS A 958 -31.87 17.96 14.00
N PRO A 959 -32.48 17.67 15.17
CA PRO A 959 -33.51 18.46 15.82
C PRO A 959 -32.91 19.72 16.46
N PRO A 960 -33.72 20.74 16.79
CA PRO A 960 -33.24 21.93 17.46
C PRO A 960 -32.78 21.62 18.89
N ASN A 961 -32.04 22.57 19.45
CA ASN A 961 -31.57 22.53 20.82
C ASN A 961 -32.71 22.77 21.84
N ASN A 962 -32.71 22.08 22.99
CA ASN A 962 -33.64 22.37 24.09
C ASN A 962 -33.64 23.85 24.45
N SER A 963 -32.47 24.45 24.66
CA SER A 963 -32.36 25.85 25.07
C SER A 963 -32.91 26.82 24.03
N TRP A 964 -32.83 26.48 22.74
CA TRP A 964 -33.41 27.28 21.67
C TRP A 964 -34.93 27.16 21.62
N LEU A 965 -35.48 25.99 21.92
CA LEU A 965 -36.93 25.83 22.04
C LEU A 965 -37.46 26.61 23.23
N ILE A 966 -36.83 26.47 24.40
CA ILE A 966 -37.25 27.23 25.59
C ILE A 966 -37.13 28.74 25.31
N GLN A 967 -36.06 29.19 24.63
CA GLN A 967 -35.92 30.61 24.25
C GLN A 967 -37.00 31.06 23.26
N ALA A 968 -37.36 30.21 22.29
CA ALA A 968 -38.45 30.49 21.35
C ALA A 968 -39.82 30.57 22.06
N VAL A 969 -40.03 29.77 23.12
CA VAL A 969 -41.22 29.82 23.97
C VAL A 969 -41.23 31.08 24.86
N ALA A 970 -40.08 31.41 25.44
CA ALA A 970 -39.94 32.59 26.31
C ALA A 970 -40.10 33.91 25.53
N GLY A 971 -39.58 33.98 24.30
CA GLY A 971 -39.48 35.22 23.53
C GLY A 971 -38.62 36.26 24.26
N ASP A 972 -38.97 37.54 24.16
CA ASP A 972 -38.25 38.64 24.84
C ASP A 972 -38.57 38.72 26.35
N ARG A 973 -39.47 37.89 26.88
CA ARG A 973 -39.92 37.91 28.29
C ARG A 973 -38.82 37.47 29.25
N MET A 974 -37.88 36.64 28.77
CA MET A 974 -36.79 36.10 29.56
C MET A 974 -35.63 35.76 28.62
N GLN A 975 -34.45 36.29 28.92
CA GLN A 975 -33.22 35.83 28.29
C GLN A 975 -32.79 34.54 28.98
N ILE A 976 -32.84 33.43 28.25
CA ILE A 976 -32.45 32.14 28.80
C ILE A 976 -30.93 32.06 28.77
N GLY A 977 -30.33 32.43 29.90
CA GLY A 977 -28.94 32.16 30.18
C GLY A 977 -28.65 30.66 30.14
N ARG A 978 -27.44 30.30 29.71
CA ARG A 978 -26.91 28.93 29.78
C ARG A 978 -27.17 28.35 31.18
N ARG A 979 -28.03 27.33 31.33
CA ARG A 979 -27.83 26.33 32.40
C ARG A 979 -26.39 25.83 32.18
N TYR A 980 -25.35 26.14 32.96
CA TYR A 980 -25.24 26.42 34.38
C TYR A 980 -24.20 27.53 34.63
N ALA A 981 -24.60 28.80 34.58
CA ALA A 981 -23.79 29.90 35.10
C ALA A 981 -24.36 30.32 36.47
N GLN A 982 -24.03 29.57 37.52
CA GLN A 982 -24.05 30.10 38.87
C GLN A 982 -22.65 29.93 39.45
N ASN A 983 -22.09 31.08 39.84
CA ASN A 983 -20.81 31.32 40.50
C ASN A 983 -19.55 31.31 39.62
N GLU A 984 -19.39 32.35 38.81
CA GLU A 984 -18.07 32.96 38.63
C GLU A 984 -18.18 34.41 39.13
N LYS A 985 -17.79 34.63 40.38
CA LYS A 985 -17.27 35.94 40.82
C LYS A 985 -15.86 36.05 40.24
N GLU A 986 -15.57 37.24 39.70
CA GLU A 986 -14.25 37.84 39.39
C GLU A 986 -13.03 36.93 39.22
#